data_AF-A0A1Z5JFE4-F1
#
_entry.id   AF-A0A1Z5JFE4-F1
#
_cell.length_a   1.000
_cell.length_b   1.000
_cell.length_c   1.000
_cell.angle_alpha   90.00
_cell.angle_beta   90.00
_cell.angle_gamma   90.00
#
_symmetry.space_group_name_H-M   'P 1'
#
loop_
_entity.id
_entity.type
_entity.pdbx_description
1 polymer ?
#
loop_
_entity_poly.entity_id
_entity_poly.type
_entity_poly.pdbx_seq_one_letter_code
_entity_poly.pdbx_strand_id
1 'polypeptide(L)'
;MMKSAARRMKSPSLILLVLLIVTVAFVNLYLGYQATIHRSPSSSFINKNTKERDADNTSKKIDYKKEQPQQQTFKIDNDSHSRKDPLDSNTDDDDESFYTNPNSLEALRTIPKRTTPTHRACEHTQGVYHIQMGDIGGAAGTIFFQFVVSQILYAEHYNLTPWVHFNNVSHIVYDPLVHQANQHQTVRLNPPMQARNATYVRRPGGHMKDFSPGPPDASHSVLMHQLNLTGTGVWEHYFEPISDYIPGDTSCHTYVTMDLFLITPGLHGFTDYAPRCWRYHYLPDYVTQLYMPFHEWIAPQRATAARVVQQYIRLRAPIRHAAALVNPPASALLGLHIRHSDKAAGRRVLETSEFLPYVLAFAQQQNTLYNKNDDWAIYLATDSDLVLQEIQNDWPSQITSRIRTFQALRSTNATAVFDMPQHHRHQTNTEVLIEIQALSQCHYLLHGLSAVSESALWLNSQLVSVDLEDPDERLTVAQFRTLLQMRNQSSSLYPTRVRTDVWWEVDEEKVESFDDATINCSNYKGILLIQNAGGHGFGRSFFTAILNQLRYAEEHQLLPWVHLDPEENRLVFDPDFHGDDNQSVTVLTSLSVTALGDTAESQYPGPPEELSYTTFTLVLKGNGIWNSYFEPLRPSERCRLQLPLVQMGSSLVTGLELYDPSSIRAWHYDEVTSWSVESLPEQRQRAHSILQTHFRPLSYLQQRVERVPDLTGDSRLCLGVHIRNIDKEGKYRKKIPLEKYMEYIRAFAEAGGHCVYVATDSRTALNFLNKQLENENVTASLELLHQGNQVVRSLKGRSREWLPHFYASHHRVNAETLVDILALARCQYLLHGASAVSEAAMYWNPNMTSISLEDSVPALAAKEFSLLVGKELEQQEFKAQQRITSTFVTETMKNTSIVRTPGIRKNQNAIVYLAQKTHSSYEGRDSYSNLLISMQLLKKHYLDTHDGTADVFVFHSGDFTEMDWNVIQDSLKLKGILHLVDLTNSSYWTRPIHHLNDNPADWFAWPLFSEGYRRMMHWFAIDIWEYFSQINEQEGCRYRYIWRLDEDSFIHSPIRYDIFDYMSTQQFVYGFRMCAYEMKVTQRMWTMWTKRHPEFKAQRPIDLEMCGIYNNFFVADLEFFTRPDVAQFLRFIDRQGHIYRRRLGDLMIHSMAVYAFAPPQQIHRFLDFTYEHGTVNRTDGCLVWGGIQAGYDDDHAAETLSQFYDRYGNCSGVRASYLGVSDLSPSYSHVSTSKKARLSLFTVTAGEVELPAGKGMLSG
;
A
#
# COMPACT_ATOMS: atom_id res chain seq x y z
N MET A 1 -41.59 -10.14 -1.07
CA MET A 1 -42.99 -10.11 -0.59
C MET A 1 -43.35 -11.26 0.35
N MET A 2 -43.27 -12.56 -0.03
CA MET A 2 -43.81 -13.70 0.76
C MET A 2 -43.51 -13.72 2.28
N LYS A 3 -42.34 -13.25 2.75
CA LYS A 3 -42.00 -13.18 4.19
C LYS A 3 -42.98 -12.34 5.05
N SER A 4 -43.74 -11.40 4.47
CA SER A 4 -44.75 -10.63 5.24
C SER A 4 -46.10 -11.36 5.38
N ALA A 5 -46.46 -12.22 4.41
CA ALA A 5 -47.72 -12.98 4.45
C ALA A 5 -47.73 -14.02 5.57
N ALA A 6 -46.62 -14.75 5.74
CA ALA A 6 -46.47 -15.79 6.75
C ALA A 6 -46.67 -15.29 8.20
N ARG A 7 -46.37 -14.02 8.49
CA ARG A 7 -46.49 -13.43 9.84
C ARG A 7 -47.93 -13.07 10.26
N ARG A 8 -48.95 -13.28 9.41
CA ARG A 8 -50.35 -12.88 9.70
C ARG A 8 -51.36 -14.05 9.81
N MET A 9 -50.93 -15.31 9.61
CA MET A 9 -51.84 -16.46 9.61
C MET A 9 -51.83 -17.19 10.96
N LYS A 10 -52.98 -17.23 11.66
CA LYS A 10 -53.12 -17.87 12.99
C LYS A 10 -53.82 -19.25 12.97
N SER A 11 -54.01 -19.87 11.80
CA SER A 11 -54.70 -21.17 11.66
C SER A 11 -53.74 -22.27 11.18
N PRO A 12 -53.54 -23.36 11.95
CA PRO A 12 -52.68 -24.48 11.54
C PRO A 12 -53.10 -25.12 10.20
N SER A 13 -54.41 -25.20 9.94
CA SER A 13 -54.96 -25.80 8.72
C SER A 13 -54.55 -25.07 7.44
N LEU A 14 -54.36 -23.74 7.53
CA LEU A 14 -53.91 -22.93 6.40
C LEU A 14 -52.41 -23.08 6.13
N ILE A 15 -51.62 -23.24 7.20
CA ILE A 15 -50.17 -23.51 7.11
C ILE A 15 -49.93 -24.88 6.46
N LEU A 16 -50.73 -25.89 6.85
CA LEU A 16 -50.67 -27.22 6.25
C LEU A 16 -51.02 -27.20 4.76
N LEU A 17 -52.04 -26.42 4.35
CA LEU A 17 -52.41 -26.25 2.95
C LEU A 17 -51.30 -25.59 2.12
N VAL A 18 -50.65 -24.54 2.64
CA VAL A 18 -49.53 -23.87 1.96
C VAL A 18 -48.32 -24.80 1.85
N LEU A 19 -48.00 -25.58 2.90
CA LEU A 19 -46.95 -26.60 2.83
C LEU A 19 -47.26 -27.69 1.80
N LEU A 20 -48.53 -28.11 1.69
CA LEU A 20 -48.94 -29.10 0.67
C LEU A 20 -48.74 -28.54 -0.75
N ILE A 21 -49.15 -27.29 -1.00
CA ILE A 21 -49.00 -26.62 -2.30
C ILE A 21 -47.51 -26.46 -2.67
N VAL A 22 -46.67 -26.02 -1.72
CA VAL A 22 -45.21 -25.90 -1.92
C VAL A 22 -44.57 -27.27 -2.18
N THR A 23 -45.00 -28.31 -1.47
CA THR A 23 -44.48 -29.68 -1.66
C THR A 23 -44.87 -30.24 -3.04
N VAL A 24 -46.12 -30.05 -3.47
CA VAL A 24 -46.58 -30.44 -4.82
C VAL A 24 -45.84 -29.66 -5.91
N ALA A 25 -45.58 -28.37 -5.71
CA ALA A 25 -44.76 -27.58 -6.64
C ALA A 25 -43.31 -28.10 -6.74
N PHE A 26 -42.68 -28.46 -5.60
CA PHE A 26 -41.34 -29.04 -5.59
C PHE A 26 -41.28 -30.43 -6.23
N VAL A 27 -42.27 -31.29 -5.96
CA VAL A 27 -42.36 -32.62 -6.58
C VAL A 27 -42.57 -32.51 -8.10
N ASN A 28 -43.39 -31.58 -8.57
CA ASN A 28 -43.57 -31.33 -10.00
C ASN A 28 -42.29 -30.79 -10.67
N LEU A 29 -41.53 -29.90 -10.01
CA LEU A 29 -40.21 -29.47 -10.50
C LEU A 29 -39.24 -30.66 -10.57
N TYR A 30 -39.19 -31.50 -9.54
CA TYR A 30 -38.27 -32.62 -9.44
C TYR A 30 -38.58 -33.73 -10.48
N LEU A 31 -39.85 -34.04 -10.70
CA LEU A 31 -40.30 -34.95 -11.75
C LEU A 31 -40.06 -34.38 -13.16
N GLY A 32 -40.25 -33.07 -13.35
CA GLY A 32 -39.88 -32.39 -14.60
C GLY A 32 -38.38 -32.48 -14.89
N TYR A 33 -37.53 -32.37 -13.85
CA TYR A 33 -36.07 -32.46 -13.98
C TYR A 33 -35.60 -33.90 -14.30
N GLN A 34 -36.23 -34.91 -13.71
CA GLN A 34 -35.97 -36.33 -14.01
C GLN A 34 -36.32 -36.72 -15.46
N ALA A 35 -37.28 -36.05 -16.09
CA ALA A 35 -37.71 -36.36 -17.46
C ALA A 35 -36.67 -36.01 -18.55
N THR A 36 -35.70 -35.14 -18.25
CA THR A 36 -34.76 -34.59 -19.26
C THR A 36 -33.46 -35.38 -19.40
N ILE A 37 -33.15 -36.31 -18.50
CA ILE A 37 -31.84 -37.01 -18.45
C ILE A 37 -32.02 -38.53 -18.45
N HIS A 38 -32.41 -39.09 -19.60
CA HIS A 38 -31.90 -40.37 -20.12
C HIS A 38 -32.59 -40.78 -21.44
N ARG A 39 -31.84 -40.74 -22.56
CA ARG A 39 -31.73 -41.85 -23.53
C ARG A 39 -30.76 -41.53 -24.67
N SER A 40 -29.80 -42.42 -24.87
CA SER A 40 -28.99 -42.57 -26.09
C SER A 40 -29.30 -43.95 -26.71
N PRO A 41 -28.69 -44.41 -27.81
CA PRO A 41 -29.41 -44.36 -29.08
C PRO A 41 -29.52 -45.70 -29.83
N SER A 42 -30.61 -45.91 -30.58
CA SER A 42 -30.64 -46.94 -31.64
C SER A 42 -31.77 -46.75 -32.68
N SER A 43 -31.35 -46.77 -33.95
CA SER A 43 -32.01 -47.34 -35.15
C SER A 43 -33.52 -47.20 -35.43
N SER A 44 -33.78 -46.90 -36.71
CA SER A 44 -34.86 -47.42 -37.59
C SER A 44 -36.14 -46.59 -37.81
N PHE A 45 -36.62 -46.72 -39.05
CA PHE A 45 -37.84 -46.12 -39.63
C PHE A 45 -39.11 -46.58 -38.89
N ILE A 46 -40.17 -45.76 -38.91
CA ILE A 46 -41.41 -46.10 -39.64
C ILE A 46 -42.35 -44.89 -39.79
N ASN A 47 -43.15 -44.92 -40.85
CA ASN A 47 -44.05 -43.87 -41.30
C ASN A 47 -45.48 -44.05 -40.71
N LYS A 48 -46.07 -43.00 -40.13
CA LYS A 48 -47.53 -42.74 -39.94
C LYS A 48 -47.69 -41.37 -39.25
N ASN A 49 -48.18 -40.28 -39.84
CA ASN A 49 -49.33 -40.03 -40.73
C ASN A 49 -50.68 -39.95 -39.98
N THR A 50 -51.54 -39.01 -40.42
CA THR A 50 -52.90 -38.68 -39.91
C THR A 50 -53.01 -38.08 -38.49
N LYS A 51 -53.92 -37.13 -38.19
CA LYS A 51 -55.07 -36.61 -38.98
C LYS A 51 -55.45 -35.16 -38.57
N GLU A 52 -55.83 -34.35 -39.57
CA GLU A 52 -57.01 -33.43 -39.70
C GLU A 52 -57.53 -32.62 -38.47
N ARG A 53 -58.19 -31.45 -38.55
CA ARG A 53 -58.52 -30.36 -39.55
C ARG A 53 -59.22 -29.23 -38.73
N ASP A 54 -59.66 -28.05 -39.17
CA ASP A 54 -59.76 -27.27 -40.43
C ASP A 54 -59.75 -25.76 -39.99
N ALA A 55 -59.93 -24.68 -40.78
CA ALA A 55 -60.32 -24.45 -42.18
C ALA A 55 -59.67 -23.17 -42.75
N ASP A 56 -59.54 -23.09 -44.09
CA ASP A 56 -59.82 -21.96 -45.00
C ASP A 56 -59.30 -20.49 -44.76
N ASN A 57 -58.94 -19.69 -45.79
CA ASN A 57 -59.10 -19.88 -47.25
C ASN A 57 -58.15 -19.09 -48.18
N THR A 58 -58.14 -19.49 -49.46
CA THR A 58 -57.81 -18.71 -50.69
C THR A 58 -56.43 -18.05 -50.88
N SER A 59 -55.52 -18.88 -51.37
CA SER A 59 -54.54 -18.64 -52.46
C SER A 59 -54.62 -17.40 -53.39
N LYS A 60 -53.43 -16.95 -53.81
CA LYS A 60 -53.06 -16.75 -55.24
C LYS A 60 -51.55 -16.76 -55.46
N LYS A 61 -51.11 -17.23 -56.63
CA LYS A 61 -49.69 -17.42 -57.03
C LYS A 61 -49.53 -17.12 -58.53
N ILE A 62 -48.50 -16.38 -58.94
CA ILE A 62 -48.05 -16.22 -60.34
C ILE A 62 -46.50 -16.16 -60.33
N ASP A 63 -45.86 -16.63 -61.41
CA ASP A 63 -44.43 -16.93 -61.48
C ASP A 63 -43.55 -15.86 -62.19
N TYR A 64 -42.23 -16.07 -62.03
CA TYR A 64 -41.07 -15.39 -62.62
C TYR A 64 -41.15 -14.83 -64.05
N LYS A 65 -40.34 -13.77 -64.30
CA LYS A 65 -39.40 -13.73 -65.44
C LYS A 65 -38.16 -12.84 -65.19
N LYS A 66 -37.13 -12.99 -66.03
CA LYS A 66 -35.83 -12.28 -66.00
C LYS A 66 -35.82 -11.10 -66.99
N GLU A 67 -34.89 -10.16 -66.82
CA GLU A 67 -34.07 -9.61 -67.93
C GLU A 67 -32.80 -8.88 -67.44
N GLN A 68 -31.86 -8.61 -68.35
CA GLN A 68 -30.65 -7.77 -68.16
C GLN A 68 -30.85 -6.41 -68.89
N PRO A 69 -29.96 -5.41 -68.72
CA PRO A 69 -29.02 -5.16 -69.84
C PRO A 69 -27.66 -4.46 -69.53
N GLN A 70 -26.64 -4.90 -70.29
CA GLN A 70 -25.62 -4.10 -71.02
C GLN A 70 -24.58 -3.16 -70.34
N GLN A 71 -23.53 -2.88 -71.13
CA GLN A 71 -22.32 -2.10 -70.80
C GLN A 71 -22.26 -0.82 -71.67
N GLN A 72 -21.46 0.17 -71.26
CA GLN A 72 -20.78 1.12 -72.16
C GLN A 72 -19.32 1.35 -71.73
N THR A 73 -18.51 1.92 -72.63
CA THR A 73 -17.04 2.05 -72.51
C THR A 73 -16.60 3.44 -72.99
N PHE A 74 -15.44 3.97 -72.55
CA PHE A 74 -14.58 4.89 -73.33
C PHE A 74 -13.15 5.08 -72.75
N LYS A 75 -12.29 5.85 -73.44
CA LYS A 75 -10.80 5.77 -73.51
C LYS A 75 -10.19 7.18 -73.73
N ILE A 76 -8.89 7.49 -73.54
CA ILE A 76 -7.73 6.67 -73.12
C ILE A 76 -7.19 7.11 -71.72
N ASP A 77 -6.02 7.73 -71.43
CA ASP A 77 -4.82 8.14 -72.20
C ASP A 77 -3.54 8.21 -71.31
N ASN A 78 -2.36 8.55 -71.90
CA ASN A 78 -1.02 8.25 -71.35
C ASN A 78 -0.11 9.47 -70.99
N ASP A 79 1.11 9.14 -70.51
CA ASP A 79 2.40 9.88 -70.50
C ASP A 79 2.76 10.83 -69.32
N SER A 80 4.04 11.00 -68.91
CA SER A 80 5.26 10.15 -69.03
C SER A 80 6.45 10.67 -68.17
N HIS A 81 7.47 9.81 -67.90
CA HIS A 81 8.87 10.11 -67.51
C HIS A 81 9.18 10.73 -66.10
N SER A 82 10.39 10.65 -65.49
CA SER A 82 11.46 9.61 -65.46
C SER A 82 12.60 9.96 -64.44
N ARG A 83 13.32 8.93 -63.91
CA ARG A 83 14.68 8.90 -63.25
C ARG A 83 14.79 8.80 -61.70
N LYS A 84 15.12 7.59 -61.21
CA LYS A 84 16.40 7.14 -60.57
C LYS A 84 17.21 8.10 -59.68
N ASP A 85 17.88 7.73 -58.58
CA ASP A 85 18.10 6.50 -57.74
C ASP A 85 18.95 6.98 -56.51
N PRO A 86 19.29 6.19 -55.44
CA PRO A 86 18.52 5.23 -54.62
C PRO A 86 18.70 5.45 -53.08
N LEU A 87 17.91 4.77 -52.23
CA LEU A 87 18.30 4.22 -50.89
C LEU A 87 17.14 3.43 -50.24
N ASP A 88 17.45 2.56 -49.28
CA ASP A 88 16.56 1.47 -48.81
C ASP A 88 15.36 1.87 -47.92
N SER A 89 14.18 1.35 -48.26
CA SER A 89 13.18 0.87 -47.29
C SER A 89 12.19 -0.08 -47.97
N ASN A 90 12.01 -1.31 -47.47
CA ASN A 90 10.96 -2.22 -47.97
C ASN A 90 9.59 -1.77 -47.46
N THR A 91 8.75 -1.28 -48.36
CA THR A 91 7.29 -1.14 -48.18
C THR A 91 6.59 -2.07 -49.15
N ASP A 92 5.71 -2.94 -48.64
CA ASP A 92 4.84 -3.77 -49.48
C ASP A 92 3.70 -2.89 -50.05
N ASP A 93 3.97 -2.21 -51.17
CA ASP A 93 2.94 -1.60 -52.01
C ASP A 93 2.22 -2.70 -52.79
N ASP A 94 0.97 -3.00 -52.44
CA ASP A 94 0.05 -3.71 -53.33
C ASP A 94 -1.41 -3.22 -53.16
N ASP A 95 -1.93 -2.66 -54.25
CA ASP A 95 -3.35 -2.49 -54.60
C ASP A 95 -4.25 -1.55 -53.75
N GLU A 96 -4.08 -0.22 -53.91
CA GLU A 96 -5.03 0.80 -53.41
C GLU A 96 -6.50 0.59 -53.87
N SER A 97 -6.78 -0.24 -54.88
CA SER A 97 -8.15 -0.43 -55.39
C SER A 97 -9.08 -1.21 -54.44
N PHE A 98 -8.54 -1.87 -53.42
CA PHE A 98 -9.33 -2.69 -52.49
C PHE A 98 -10.12 -1.86 -51.45
N TYR A 99 -9.74 -0.59 -51.21
CA TYR A 99 -10.01 0.10 -49.94
C TYR A 99 -11.24 1.02 -49.89
N THR A 100 -12.03 1.13 -50.96
CA THR A 100 -13.27 1.96 -50.99
C THR A 100 -14.56 1.15 -51.00
N ASN A 101 -14.50 -0.18 -50.88
CA ASN A 101 -15.63 -1.08 -51.10
C ASN A 101 -16.14 -1.73 -49.80
N PRO A 102 -17.44 -1.64 -49.43
CA PRO A 102 -18.00 -2.32 -48.26
C PRO A 102 -17.89 -3.86 -48.31
N ASN A 103 -17.57 -4.44 -49.46
CA ASN A 103 -17.23 -5.86 -49.59
C ASN A 103 -15.96 -6.27 -48.81
N SER A 104 -15.16 -5.34 -48.30
CA SER A 104 -13.93 -5.62 -47.53
C SER A 104 -14.17 -6.43 -46.25
N LEU A 105 -15.32 -6.26 -45.57
CA LEU A 105 -15.70 -7.10 -44.42
C LEU A 105 -16.25 -8.47 -44.83
N GLU A 106 -16.71 -8.66 -46.07
CA GLU A 106 -17.12 -9.98 -46.58
C GLU A 106 -15.93 -10.96 -46.67
N ALA A 107 -14.69 -10.45 -46.73
CA ALA A 107 -13.48 -11.27 -46.57
C ALA A 107 -13.37 -11.95 -45.19
N LEU A 108 -14.16 -11.55 -44.17
CA LEU A 108 -14.26 -12.25 -42.88
C LEU A 108 -15.20 -13.48 -42.94
N ARG A 109 -15.99 -13.65 -44.00
CA ARG A 109 -16.77 -14.88 -44.24
C ARG A 109 -15.92 -16.03 -44.79
N THR A 110 -14.67 -15.75 -45.18
CA THR A 110 -13.72 -16.74 -45.69
C THR A 110 -12.43 -16.75 -44.87
N ILE A 111 -11.79 -17.93 -44.79
CA ILE A 111 -10.52 -18.12 -44.06
C ILE A 111 -9.36 -18.16 -45.07
N PRO A 112 -8.26 -17.43 -44.82
CA PRO A 112 -7.02 -17.57 -45.59
C PRO A 112 -6.45 -18.98 -45.47
N LYS A 113 -6.24 -19.67 -46.61
CA LYS A 113 -5.73 -21.05 -46.62
C LYS A 113 -4.24 -21.10 -46.28
N ARG A 114 -3.88 -21.46 -45.03
CA ARG A 114 -2.52 -21.93 -44.71
C ARG A 114 -2.27 -23.32 -45.34
N THR A 115 -1.49 -23.33 -46.42
CA THR A 115 -1.08 -24.48 -47.25
C THR A 115 -0.48 -25.70 -46.55
N THR A 116 0.54 -25.42 -45.73
CA THR A 116 1.72 -26.30 -45.63
C THR A 116 2.29 -26.23 -44.22
N PRO A 117 2.46 -27.37 -43.50
CA PRO A 117 3.03 -27.35 -42.16
C PRO A 117 4.48 -26.87 -42.18
N THR A 118 4.94 -26.22 -41.11
CA THR A 118 6.33 -25.77 -41.00
C THR A 118 7.27 -26.91 -40.62
N HIS A 119 6.72 -28.01 -40.09
CA HIS A 119 7.43 -29.15 -39.51
C HIS A 119 8.35 -28.75 -38.32
N ARG A 120 8.03 -27.62 -37.68
CA ARG A 120 8.79 -27.00 -36.57
C ARG A 120 7.91 -26.39 -35.47
N ALA A 121 6.58 -26.45 -35.60
CA ALA A 121 5.64 -25.81 -34.69
C ALA A 121 5.77 -26.19 -33.19
N CYS A 122 6.41 -27.32 -32.86
CA CYS A 122 6.74 -27.75 -31.51
C CYS A 122 8.25 -27.97 -31.30
N GLU A 123 9.15 -27.32 -32.06
CA GLU A 123 10.62 -27.47 -31.95
C GLU A 123 11.15 -27.14 -30.52
N HIS A 124 10.36 -26.44 -29.69
CA HIS A 124 10.71 -26.07 -28.31
C HIS A 124 9.65 -26.48 -27.25
N THR A 125 8.60 -27.22 -27.64
CA THR A 125 7.45 -27.55 -26.76
C THR A 125 7.17 -29.06 -26.73
N GLN A 126 6.43 -29.53 -25.71
CA GLN A 126 6.12 -30.96 -25.54
C GLN A 126 4.99 -31.47 -26.47
N GLY A 127 4.32 -30.58 -27.19
CA GLY A 127 3.16 -30.87 -28.03
C GLY A 127 2.23 -29.66 -28.17
N VAL A 128 1.01 -29.92 -28.66
CA VAL A 128 -0.01 -28.89 -28.90
C VAL A 128 -1.12 -28.93 -27.84
N TYR A 129 -1.57 -27.76 -27.36
CA TYR A 129 -2.81 -27.61 -26.59
C TYR A 129 -3.93 -27.06 -27.48
N HIS A 130 -5.03 -27.80 -27.61
CA HIS A 130 -6.16 -27.42 -28.45
C HIS A 130 -7.25 -26.67 -27.66
N ILE A 131 -7.30 -25.36 -27.89
CA ILE A 131 -8.28 -24.40 -27.37
C ILE A 131 -9.56 -24.54 -28.20
N GLN A 132 -10.35 -25.56 -27.88
CA GLN A 132 -11.55 -25.97 -28.63
C GLN A 132 -12.83 -25.20 -28.27
N MET A 133 -12.87 -24.57 -27.09
CA MET A 133 -14.03 -23.81 -26.58
C MET A 133 -13.60 -22.75 -25.54
N GLY A 134 -14.46 -21.77 -25.29
CA GLY A 134 -14.46 -20.95 -24.08
C GLY A 134 -15.65 -21.31 -23.19
N ASP A 135 -16.13 -20.35 -22.41
CA ASP A 135 -17.42 -20.47 -21.71
C ASP A 135 -18.61 -20.61 -22.68
N ILE A 136 -19.74 -21.09 -22.16
CA ILE A 136 -21.02 -21.22 -22.86
C ILE A 136 -21.90 -19.96 -22.72
N GLY A 137 -21.72 -19.16 -21.67
CA GLY A 137 -22.46 -17.91 -21.42
C GLY A 137 -21.69 -16.63 -21.80
N GLY A 138 -20.50 -16.74 -22.36
CA GLY A 138 -19.64 -15.60 -22.70
C GLY A 138 -19.92 -15.02 -24.09
N ALA A 139 -19.99 -13.69 -24.16
CA ALA A 139 -19.95 -12.94 -25.41
C ALA A 139 -18.50 -12.70 -25.90
N ALA A 140 -18.34 -12.22 -27.13
CA ALA A 140 -17.07 -12.04 -27.86
C ALA A 140 -15.88 -11.55 -27.00
N GLY A 141 -15.98 -10.41 -26.31
CA GLY A 141 -14.87 -9.89 -25.49
C GLY A 141 -14.47 -10.81 -24.32
N THR A 142 -15.42 -11.56 -23.76
CA THR A 142 -15.13 -12.56 -22.72
C THR A 142 -14.49 -13.81 -23.33
N ILE A 143 -15.02 -14.28 -24.47
CA ILE A 143 -14.57 -15.52 -25.10
C ILE A 143 -13.22 -15.38 -25.78
N PHE A 144 -13.07 -14.40 -26.69
CA PHE A 144 -11.87 -14.25 -27.51
C PHE A 144 -10.65 -13.70 -26.76
N PHE A 145 -10.86 -12.92 -25.70
CA PHE A 145 -9.77 -12.43 -24.86
C PHE A 145 -9.68 -13.24 -23.57
N GLN A 146 -10.60 -13.05 -22.63
CA GLN A 146 -10.45 -13.61 -21.27
C GLN A 146 -10.29 -15.14 -21.23
N PHE A 147 -11.12 -15.90 -21.96
CA PHE A 147 -11.03 -17.37 -21.98
C PHE A 147 -9.91 -17.92 -22.85
N VAL A 148 -9.49 -17.25 -23.92
CA VAL A 148 -8.32 -17.67 -24.72
C VAL A 148 -7.01 -17.34 -24.03
N VAL A 149 -6.85 -16.13 -23.46
CA VAL A 149 -5.65 -15.71 -22.71
C VAL A 149 -5.39 -16.66 -21.55
N SER A 150 -6.41 -17.00 -20.76
CA SER A 150 -6.30 -17.97 -19.66
C SER A 150 -5.84 -19.35 -20.15
N GLN A 151 -6.30 -19.77 -21.34
CA GLN A 151 -5.95 -21.04 -21.96
C GLN A 151 -4.58 -21.06 -22.66
N ILE A 152 -4.08 -19.92 -23.12
CA ILE A 152 -2.69 -19.77 -23.56
C ILE A 152 -1.75 -19.84 -22.37
N LEU A 153 -2.09 -19.23 -21.23
CA LEU A 153 -1.29 -19.33 -20.00
C LEU A 153 -1.18 -20.78 -19.49
N TYR A 154 -2.24 -21.59 -19.60
CA TYR A 154 -2.17 -23.03 -19.35
C TYR A 154 -1.16 -23.73 -20.29
N ALA A 155 -1.15 -23.36 -21.57
CA ALA A 155 -0.21 -23.92 -22.54
C ALA A 155 1.25 -23.52 -22.23
N GLU A 156 1.51 -22.24 -21.91
CA GLU A 156 2.83 -21.76 -21.47
C GLU A 156 3.30 -22.50 -20.21
N HIS A 157 2.45 -22.61 -19.18
CA HIS A 157 2.79 -23.23 -17.90
C HIS A 157 3.18 -24.72 -18.01
N TYR A 158 2.62 -25.45 -18.99
CA TYR A 158 2.96 -26.86 -19.26
C TYR A 158 3.83 -27.07 -20.51
N ASN A 159 4.44 -26.00 -21.03
CA ASN A 159 5.28 -25.99 -22.25
C ASN A 159 4.63 -26.69 -23.46
N LEU A 160 3.48 -26.19 -23.88
CA LEU A 160 2.70 -26.64 -25.03
C LEU A 160 2.52 -25.50 -26.04
N THR A 161 2.60 -25.79 -27.34
CA THR A 161 2.21 -24.85 -28.40
C THR A 161 0.69 -24.69 -28.39
N PRO A 162 0.12 -23.48 -28.20
CA PRO A 162 -1.33 -23.30 -28.21
C PRO A 162 -1.87 -23.25 -29.65
N TRP A 163 -3.06 -23.83 -29.86
CA TRP A 163 -3.81 -23.79 -31.11
C TRP A 163 -5.30 -23.56 -30.81
N VAL A 164 -5.90 -22.48 -31.34
CA VAL A 164 -7.34 -22.22 -31.24
C VAL A 164 -8.06 -22.75 -32.48
N HIS A 165 -9.12 -23.51 -32.25
CA HIS A 165 -10.14 -23.82 -33.27
C HIS A 165 -11.48 -24.00 -32.55
N PHE A 166 -12.22 -22.91 -32.43
CA PHE A 166 -13.47 -22.89 -31.66
C PHE A 166 -14.61 -23.59 -32.40
N ASN A 167 -15.19 -24.59 -31.73
CA ASN A 167 -16.35 -25.34 -32.19
C ASN A 167 -17.69 -24.66 -31.77
N ASN A 168 -18.80 -25.39 -31.91
CA ASN A 168 -20.15 -24.88 -31.63
C ASN A 168 -20.57 -24.86 -30.14
N VAL A 169 -19.70 -25.24 -29.19
CA VAL A 169 -20.02 -25.26 -27.74
C VAL A 169 -20.15 -23.84 -27.18
N SER A 170 -19.23 -22.92 -27.53
CA SER A 170 -19.34 -21.48 -27.23
C SER A 170 -20.34 -20.80 -28.15
N HIS A 171 -21.59 -21.25 -28.06
CA HIS A 171 -22.64 -21.00 -29.03
C HIS A 171 -22.93 -19.50 -29.25
N ILE A 172 -22.78 -18.64 -28.23
CA ILE A 172 -22.99 -17.19 -28.33
C ILE A 172 -22.09 -16.54 -29.40
N VAL A 173 -20.84 -16.99 -29.56
CA VAL A 173 -19.95 -16.52 -30.64
C VAL A 173 -20.04 -17.36 -31.91
N TYR A 174 -20.70 -18.51 -31.87
CA TYR A 174 -20.83 -19.43 -33.01
C TYR A 174 -22.09 -19.11 -33.85
N ASP A 175 -21.86 -18.55 -35.04
CA ASP A 175 -22.85 -18.39 -36.11
C ASP A 175 -22.91 -19.64 -37.04
N PRO A 176 -24.01 -20.42 -37.08
CA PRO A 176 -24.08 -21.63 -37.89
C PRO A 176 -24.02 -21.42 -39.41
N LEU A 177 -24.37 -20.22 -39.89
CA LEU A 177 -24.38 -19.90 -41.33
C LEU A 177 -22.98 -19.55 -41.81
N VAL A 178 -22.23 -18.77 -41.03
CA VAL A 178 -20.89 -18.32 -41.41
C VAL A 178 -19.82 -19.35 -41.05
N HIS A 179 -19.90 -19.98 -39.87
CA HIS A 179 -18.96 -21.02 -39.45
C HIS A 179 -19.35 -22.43 -39.94
N GLN A 180 -20.28 -22.52 -40.90
CA GLN A 180 -20.59 -23.71 -41.72
C GLN A 180 -20.93 -24.99 -40.93
N ALA A 181 -21.95 -24.93 -40.06
CA ALA A 181 -22.31 -26.01 -39.12
C ALA A 181 -22.61 -27.41 -39.74
N ASN A 182 -22.83 -27.48 -41.06
CA ASN A 182 -23.07 -28.73 -41.79
C ASN A 182 -21.80 -29.34 -42.41
N GLN A 183 -20.63 -28.71 -42.25
CA GLN A 183 -19.34 -29.28 -42.66
C GLN A 183 -18.60 -29.82 -41.44
N HIS A 184 -18.12 -31.06 -41.54
CA HIS A 184 -17.18 -31.64 -40.59
C HIS A 184 -15.85 -31.87 -41.30
N GLN A 185 -14.78 -31.25 -40.80
CA GLN A 185 -13.44 -31.43 -41.34
C GLN A 185 -12.72 -32.51 -40.54
N THR A 186 -12.66 -33.73 -41.10
CA THR A 186 -11.80 -34.78 -40.57
C THR A 186 -10.35 -34.50 -40.98
N VAL A 187 -9.51 -34.14 -40.01
CA VAL A 187 -8.07 -33.90 -40.24
C VAL A 187 -7.25 -35.02 -39.61
N ARG A 188 -6.24 -35.52 -40.33
CA ARG A 188 -5.32 -36.53 -39.81
C ARG A 188 -4.19 -35.87 -39.04
N LEU A 189 -3.93 -36.35 -37.82
CA LEU A 189 -2.70 -36.04 -37.11
C LEU A 189 -1.60 -36.98 -37.63
N ASN A 190 -0.42 -36.43 -37.92
CA ASN A 190 0.71 -37.24 -38.34
C ASN A 190 1.33 -37.92 -37.10
N PRO A 191 1.47 -39.26 -37.08
CA PRO A 191 2.12 -39.94 -35.97
C PRO A 191 3.64 -39.65 -35.96
N PRO A 192 4.30 -39.65 -34.78
CA PRO A 192 3.81 -40.12 -33.50
C PRO A 192 3.21 -39.01 -32.60
N MET A 193 1.88 -38.95 -32.50
CA MET A 193 1.17 -38.09 -31.53
C MET A 193 0.38 -38.92 -30.50
N GLN A 194 0.51 -38.58 -29.22
CA GLN A 194 -0.33 -39.10 -28.12
C GLN A 194 -1.38 -38.07 -27.72
N ALA A 195 -2.64 -38.48 -27.53
CA ALA A 195 -3.68 -37.64 -26.93
C ALA A 195 -3.71 -37.79 -25.41
N ARG A 196 -3.86 -36.65 -24.72
CA ARG A 196 -3.97 -36.53 -23.25
C ARG A 196 -5.04 -35.49 -22.89
N ASN A 197 -5.62 -35.59 -21.71
CA ASN A 197 -6.45 -34.53 -21.13
C ASN A 197 -5.70 -33.80 -20.02
N ALA A 198 -6.05 -32.54 -19.77
CA ALA A 198 -5.67 -31.85 -18.54
C ALA A 198 -6.17 -32.63 -17.30
N THR A 199 -5.32 -32.78 -16.28
CA THR A 199 -5.71 -33.42 -15.01
C THR A 199 -6.50 -32.47 -14.11
N TYR A 200 -7.18 -33.01 -13.09
CA TYR A 200 -7.90 -32.24 -12.08
C TYR A 200 -7.01 -32.03 -10.85
N VAL A 201 -6.51 -30.81 -10.64
CA VAL A 201 -5.84 -30.41 -9.40
C VAL A 201 -6.88 -29.83 -8.44
N ARG A 202 -6.81 -30.21 -7.16
CA ARG A 202 -7.67 -29.65 -6.10
C ARG A 202 -6.79 -28.94 -5.08
N ARG A 203 -7.11 -27.67 -4.78
CA ARG A 203 -6.40 -26.90 -3.75
C ARG A 203 -6.51 -27.60 -2.37
N PRO A 204 -5.43 -27.70 -1.57
CA PRO A 204 -5.50 -28.18 -0.18
C PRO A 204 -6.55 -27.41 0.62
N GLY A 205 -7.34 -28.12 1.44
CA GLY A 205 -8.49 -27.56 2.18
C GLY A 205 -9.71 -27.16 1.31
N GLY A 206 -9.52 -26.88 0.02
CA GLY A 206 -10.53 -26.40 -0.93
C GLY A 206 -11.79 -27.25 -1.00
N HIS A 207 -12.93 -26.63 -1.33
CA HIS A 207 -14.20 -27.34 -1.45
C HIS A 207 -14.14 -28.38 -2.59
N MET A 208 -15.02 -29.39 -2.56
CA MET A 208 -15.04 -30.51 -3.53
C MET A 208 -15.54 -30.12 -4.94
N LYS A 209 -15.39 -28.84 -5.31
CA LYS A 209 -15.68 -28.24 -6.62
C LYS A 209 -14.61 -27.21 -7.04
N ASP A 210 -13.63 -26.93 -6.17
CA ASP A 210 -12.58 -25.93 -6.38
C ASP A 210 -11.41 -26.59 -7.12
N PHE A 211 -11.70 -27.04 -8.35
CA PHE A 211 -10.74 -27.71 -9.22
C PHE A 211 -10.08 -26.73 -10.18
N SER A 212 -8.78 -26.87 -10.40
CA SER A 212 -8.01 -26.20 -11.44
C SER A 212 -7.41 -27.22 -12.41
N PRO A 213 -7.13 -26.85 -13.67
CA PRO A 213 -6.45 -27.75 -14.60
C PRO A 213 -4.99 -27.94 -14.21
N GLY A 214 -4.60 -29.20 -14.03
CA GLY A 214 -3.23 -29.64 -13.80
C GLY A 214 -2.49 -30.07 -15.07
N PRO A 215 -1.31 -30.71 -14.92
CA PRO A 215 -0.53 -31.18 -16.06
C PRO A 215 -1.31 -32.16 -16.95
N PRO A 216 -0.93 -32.31 -18.24
CA PRO A 216 -1.51 -33.32 -19.11
C PRO A 216 -1.31 -34.74 -18.56
N ASP A 217 -2.37 -35.55 -18.54
CA ASP A 217 -2.38 -36.87 -17.94
C ASP A 217 -1.28 -37.79 -18.53
N ALA A 218 -0.29 -38.11 -17.71
CA ALA A 218 0.82 -39.00 -18.06
C ALA A 218 0.53 -40.49 -17.77
N SER A 219 -0.56 -40.81 -17.07
CA SER A 219 -0.96 -42.18 -16.76
C SER A 219 -1.80 -42.82 -17.88
N HIS A 220 -2.48 -42.03 -18.71
CA HIS A 220 -3.30 -42.51 -19.84
C HIS A 220 -2.83 -41.93 -21.17
N SER A 221 -2.08 -42.74 -21.95
CA SER A 221 -1.75 -42.43 -23.35
C SER A 221 -2.82 -42.98 -24.29
N VAL A 222 -3.61 -42.12 -24.92
CA VAL A 222 -4.59 -42.51 -25.95
C VAL A 222 -4.02 -42.25 -27.36
N LEU A 223 -4.12 -43.23 -28.26
CA LEU A 223 -3.75 -43.04 -29.66
C LEU A 223 -4.86 -42.31 -30.42
N MET A 224 -4.54 -41.12 -30.94
CA MET A 224 -5.47 -40.29 -31.72
C MET A 224 -4.90 -40.03 -33.12
N HIS A 225 -5.57 -40.55 -34.14
CA HIS A 225 -5.11 -40.49 -35.53
C HIS A 225 -5.94 -39.54 -36.41
N GLN A 226 -7.14 -39.14 -35.95
CA GLN A 226 -8.05 -38.25 -36.66
C GLN A 226 -8.75 -37.31 -35.67
N LEU A 227 -8.79 -36.03 -36.00
CA LEU A 227 -9.63 -35.02 -35.36
C LEU A 227 -10.85 -34.77 -36.26
N ASN A 228 -12.05 -34.74 -35.68
CA ASN A 228 -13.25 -34.29 -36.37
C ASN A 228 -13.59 -32.89 -35.87
N LEU A 229 -13.27 -31.89 -36.69
CA LEU A 229 -13.58 -30.49 -36.43
C LEU A 229 -14.97 -30.16 -36.99
N THR A 230 -15.73 -29.33 -36.29
CA THR A 230 -17.13 -28.99 -36.66
C THR A 230 -17.21 -27.54 -37.09
N GLY A 231 -17.57 -27.33 -38.36
CA GLY A 231 -17.51 -26.03 -38.99
C GLY A 231 -16.10 -25.62 -39.40
N THR A 232 -15.94 -24.33 -39.71
CA THR A 232 -14.67 -23.73 -40.15
C THR A 232 -13.81 -23.17 -39.02
N GLY A 233 -14.28 -23.22 -37.77
CA GLY A 233 -13.65 -22.60 -36.60
C GLY A 233 -14.09 -21.14 -36.42
N VAL A 234 -14.41 -20.72 -35.19
CA VAL A 234 -14.83 -19.32 -34.93
C VAL A 234 -13.62 -18.37 -34.93
N TRP A 235 -12.44 -18.80 -34.48
CA TRP A 235 -11.29 -17.92 -34.27
C TRP A 235 -10.75 -17.36 -35.59
N GLU A 236 -10.60 -18.24 -36.57
CA GLU A 236 -9.98 -18.01 -37.88
C GLU A 236 -10.74 -17.01 -38.78
N HIS A 237 -12.00 -16.71 -38.44
CA HIS A 237 -12.77 -15.68 -39.10
C HIS A 237 -12.39 -14.26 -38.66
N TYR A 238 -11.89 -14.05 -37.43
CA TYR A 238 -11.59 -12.72 -36.88
C TYR A 238 -10.12 -12.48 -36.53
N PHE A 239 -9.35 -13.55 -36.27
CA PHE A 239 -7.97 -13.46 -35.78
C PHE A 239 -6.96 -14.15 -36.73
N GLU A 240 -5.71 -13.71 -36.65
CA GLU A 240 -4.58 -14.43 -37.23
C GLU A 240 -4.26 -15.69 -36.38
N PRO A 241 -3.59 -16.72 -36.94
CA PRO A 241 -3.20 -17.90 -36.17
C PRO A 241 -2.24 -17.56 -35.03
N ILE A 242 -2.51 -18.05 -33.83
CA ILE A 242 -1.69 -17.76 -32.63
C ILE A 242 -0.35 -18.52 -32.59
N SER A 243 -0.14 -19.45 -33.51
CA SER A 243 1.09 -20.24 -33.66
C SER A 243 1.24 -20.75 -35.09
N ASP A 244 2.40 -21.31 -35.41
CA ASP A 244 2.65 -21.97 -36.69
C ASP A 244 2.24 -23.45 -36.72
N TYR A 245 1.55 -23.92 -35.69
CA TYR A 245 0.91 -25.23 -35.72
C TYR A 245 -0.28 -25.22 -36.69
N ILE A 246 -0.28 -26.20 -37.59
CA ILE A 246 -1.49 -26.66 -38.27
C ILE A 246 -1.54 -28.20 -38.21
N PRO A 247 -2.74 -28.82 -38.05
CA PRO A 247 -2.85 -30.26 -37.99
C PRO A 247 -2.23 -30.95 -39.20
N GLY A 248 -1.23 -31.80 -38.94
CA GLY A 248 -0.34 -32.38 -39.96
C GLY A 248 1.13 -31.99 -39.79
N ASP A 249 1.46 -31.01 -38.93
CA ASP A 249 2.84 -30.78 -38.50
C ASP A 249 3.40 -32.01 -37.76
N THR A 250 4.67 -32.37 -38.06
CA THR A 250 5.33 -33.59 -37.52
C THR A 250 6.27 -33.32 -36.36
N SER A 251 6.46 -32.06 -35.93
CA SER A 251 7.31 -31.72 -34.78
C SER A 251 6.63 -31.97 -33.43
N CYS A 252 5.30 -31.99 -33.41
CA CYS A 252 4.50 -32.12 -32.20
C CYS A 252 4.25 -33.60 -31.84
N HIS A 253 4.54 -33.97 -30.59
CA HIS A 253 4.47 -35.37 -30.11
C HIS A 253 3.29 -35.64 -29.15
N THR A 254 2.69 -34.59 -28.60
CA THR A 254 1.52 -34.66 -27.72
C THR A 254 0.41 -33.77 -28.25
N TYR A 255 -0.86 -34.17 -28.04
CA TYR A 255 -2.06 -33.39 -28.25
C TYR A 255 -2.83 -33.34 -26.93
N VAL A 256 -3.15 -32.14 -26.44
CA VAL A 256 -3.79 -31.94 -25.14
C VAL A 256 -5.14 -31.25 -25.31
N THR A 257 -6.16 -31.75 -24.62
CA THR A 257 -7.49 -31.12 -24.51
C THR A 257 -7.90 -30.88 -23.06
N MET A 258 -8.78 -29.90 -22.87
CA MET A 258 -9.42 -29.58 -21.59
C MET A 258 -10.95 -29.64 -21.74
N ASP A 259 -11.64 -30.00 -20.66
CA ASP A 259 -13.10 -29.97 -20.60
C ASP A 259 -13.64 -28.62 -20.08
N LEU A 260 -14.96 -28.42 -20.22
CA LEU A 260 -15.61 -27.16 -19.87
C LEU A 260 -15.52 -26.82 -18.37
N PHE A 261 -15.53 -27.78 -17.46
CA PHE A 261 -15.46 -27.50 -16.01
C PHE A 261 -14.05 -27.05 -15.60
N LEU A 262 -13.03 -27.67 -16.19
CA LEU A 262 -11.65 -27.24 -16.06
C LEU A 262 -11.40 -25.86 -16.70
N ILE A 263 -12.15 -25.44 -17.72
CA ILE A 263 -12.09 -24.07 -18.28
C ILE A 263 -12.86 -23.07 -17.39
N THR A 264 -14.10 -23.40 -16.99
CA THR A 264 -14.99 -22.56 -16.19
C THR A 264 -15.82 -23.40 -15.20
N PRO A 265 -15.73 -23.14 -13.89
CA PRO A 265 -14.99 -22.07 -13.23
C PRO A 265 -13.49 -22.38 -13.03
N GLY A 266 -12.97 -23.54 -13.44
CA GLY A 266 -11.66 -24.01 -12.96
C GLY A 266 -10.47 -23.11 -13.30
N LEU A 267 -10.13 -22.99 -14.57
CA LEU A 267 -9.04 -22.17 -15.08
C LEU A 267 -9.28 -20.70 -14.80
N HIS A 268 -10.44 -20.18 -15.24
CA HIS A 268 -10.82 -18.78 -15.12
C HIS A 268 -10.98 -18.28 -13.66
N GLY A 269 -11.43 -19.15 -12.75
CA GLY A 269 -11.81 -18.79 -11.38
C GLY A 269 -10.85 -19.27 -10.30
N PHE A 270 -10.29 -20.49 -10.41
CA PHE A 270 -9.56 -21.17 -9.33
C PHE A 270 -8.06 -21.38 -9.55
N THR A 271 -7.51 -21.07 -10.73
CA THR A 271 -6.04 -20.88 -10.84
C THR A 271 -5.60 -19.55 -10.25
N ASP A 272 -4.33 -19.44 -9.91
CA ASP A 272 -3.65 -18.20 -9.53
C ASP A 272 -3.23 -17.38 -10.78
N TYR A 273 -2.63 -18.03 -11.79
CA TYR A 273 -2.05 -17.35 -12.95
C TYR A 273 -3.04 -16.75 -13.97
N ALA A 274 -4.31 -17.21 -14.02
CA ALA A 274 -5.27 -16.69 -15.01
C ALA A 274 -5.77 -15.27 -14.70
N PRO A 275 -5.86 -14.36 -15.69
CA PRO A 275 -6.32 -12.99 -15.46
C PRO A 275 -7.85 -12.90 -15.38
N ARG A 276 -8.34 -12.25 -14.33
CA ARG A 276 -9.74 -11.89 -14.14
C ARG A 276 -9.95 -10.40 -14.39
N CYS A 277 -11.03 -10.06 -15.09
CA CYS A 277 -11.37 -8.67 -15.45
C CYS A 277 -12.00 -7.86 -14.29
N TRP A 278 -12.53 -8.52 -13.26
CA TRP A 278 -13.12 -7.90 -12.06
C TRP A 278 -13.30 -8.94 -10.94
N ARG A 279 -13.63 -8.49 -9.73
CA ARG A 279 -13.92 -9.34 -8.57
C ARG A 279 -15.29 -10.01 -8.70
N TYR A 280 -15.35 -11.25 -9.20
CA TYR A 280 -16.63 -11.95 -9.43
C TYR A 280 -17.37 -12.31 -8.14
N HIS A 281 -18.65 -11.96 -8.05
CA HIS A 281 -19.50 -12.20 -6.86
C HIS A 281 -19.83 -13.67 -6.54
N TYR A 282 -19.27 -14.64 -7.27
CA TYR A 282 -19.40 -16.08 -6.97
C TYR A 282 -18.07 -16.73 -6.49
N LEU A 283 -16.93 -16.05 -6.66
CA LEU A 283 -15.62 -16.57 -6.23
C LEU A 283 -15.42 -16.36 -4.72
N PRO A 284 -14.62 -17.21 -4.05
CA PRO A 284 -14.31 -17.06 -2.62
C PRO A 284 -13.30 -15.93 -2.39
N ASP A 285 -13.27 -15.41 -1.16
CA ASP A 285 -12.51 -14.20 -0.84
C ASP A 285 -10.99 -14.36 -0.97
N TYR A 286 -10.46 -15.59 -0.95
CA TYR A 286 -9.04 -15.88 -1.23
C TYR A 286 -8.65 -15.62 -2.70
N VAL A 287 -9.62 -15.57 -3.62
CA VAL A 287 -9.39 -15.23 -5.04
C VAL A 287 -9.61 -13.74 -5.29
N THR A 288 -10.68 -13.17 -4.71
CA THR A 288 -11.05 -11.77 -4.94
C THR A 288 -10.23 -10.79 -4.10
N GLN A 289 -9.60 -11.26 -3.01
CA GLN A 289 -8.69 -10.51 -2.14
C GLN A 289 -9.24 -9.14 -1.74
N LEU A 290 -10.41 -9.14 -1.09
CA LEU A 290 -11.16 -7.93 -0.68
C LEU A 290 -10.45 -7.06 0.38
N TYR A 291 -9.22 -7.41 0.76
CA TYR A 291 -8.34 -6.70 1.68
C TYR A 291 -7.21 -5.92 0.97
N MET A 292 -7.25 -5.87 -0.37
CA MET A 292 -6.32 -5.17 -1.25
C MET A 292 -7.11 -4.16 -2.10
N PRO A 293 -6.58 -2.98 -2.46
CA PRO A 293 -7.19 -2.10 -3.44
C PRO A 293 -7.46 -2.79 -4.78
N PHE A 294 -8.59 -2.47 -5.40
CA PHE A 294 -8.96 -3.05 -6.69
C PHE A 294 -7.91 -2.78 -7.76
N HIS A 295 -7.32 -1.59 -7.77
CA HIS A 295 -6.27 -1.22 -8.71
C HIS A 295 -4.98 -2.05 -8.56
N GLU A 296 -4.61 -2.47 -7.33
CA GLU A 296 -3.46 -3.36 -7.09
C GLU A 296 -3.78 -4.79 -7.53
N TRP A 297 -4.99 -5.27 -7.21
CA TRP A 297 -5.44 -6.60 -7.56
C TRP A 297 -5.57 -6.80 -9.08
N ILE A 298 -6.05 -5.78 -9.81
CA ILE A 298 -6.25 -5.85 -11.26
C ILE A 298 -4.97 -5.59 -12.07
N ALA A 299 -4.00 -4.82 -11.55
CA ALA A 299 -2.78 -4.44 -12.28
C ALA A 299 -1.92 -5.63 -12.78
N PRO A 300 -1.53 -6.63 -11.97
CA PRO A 300 -0.74 -7.76 -12.45
C PRO A 300 -1.54 -8.64 -13.41
N GLN A 301 -2.87 -8.72 -13.23
CA GLN A 301 -3.76 -9.46 -14.14
C GLN A 301 -3.84 -8.78 -15.51
N ARG A 302 -3.97 -7.45 -15.57
CA ARG A 302 -3.86 -6.67 -16.81
C ARG A 302 -2.49 -6.79 -17.46
N ALA A 303 -1.40 -6.77 -16.69
CA ALA A 303 -0.04 -6.92 -17.23
C ALA A 303 0.19 -8.30 -17.87
N THR A 304 -0.18 -9.38 -17.17
CA THR A 304 -0.12 -10.76 -17.69
C THR A 304 -1.00 -10.93 -18.92
N ALA A 305 -2.23 -10.39 -18.90
CA ALA A 305 -3.13 -10.48 -20.04
C ALA A 305 -2.63 -9.70 -21.25
N ALA A 306 -2.11 -8.48 -21.05
CA ALA A 306 -1.55 -7.66 -22.12
C ALA A 306 -0.33 -8.32 -22.78
N ARG A 307 0.57 -8.92 -22.00
CA ARG A 307 1.69 -9.73 -22.54
C ARG A 307 1.18 -10.80 -23.49
N VAL A 308 0.23 -11.63 -23.05
CA VAL A 308 -0.32 -12.73 -23.84
C VAL A 308 -1.06 -12.22 -25.08
N VAL A 309 -1.85 -11.15 -24.96
CA VAL A 309 -2.56 -10.53 -26.09
C VAL A 309 -1.57 -10.00 -27.12
N GLN A 310 -0.56 -9.21 -26.71
CA GLN A 310 0.43 -8.62 -27.62
C GLN A 310 1.35 -9.67 -28.28
N GLN A 311 1.61 -10.78 -27.58
CA GLN A 311 2.44 -11.89 -28.08
C GLN A 311 1.67 -12.81 -29.06
N TYR A 312 0.41 -13.16 -28.76
CA TYR A 312 -0.32 -14.22 -29.47
C TYR A 312 -1.56 -13.76 -30.26
N ILE A 313 -2.24 -12.67 -29.87
CA ILE A 313 -3.59 -12.34 -30.36
C ILE A 313 -3.57 -11.14 -31.29
N ARG A 314 -3.79 -11.38 -32.59
CA ARG A 314 -3.84 -10.33 -33.63
C ARG A 314 -5.15 -10.40 -34.39
N LEU A 315 -5.91 -9.31 -34.40
CA LEU A 315 -7.14 -9.17 -35.20
C LEU A 315 -6.81 -9.11 -36.69
N ARG A 316 -7.58 -9.79 -37.56
CA ARG A 316 -7.36 -9.79 -39.02
C ARG A 316 -7.45 -8.37 -39.61
N ALA A 317 -6.73 -8.15 -40.70
CA ALA A 317 -6.61 -6.85 -41.37
C ALA A 317 -7.94 -6.10 -41.62
N PRO A 318 -9.06 -6.72 -42.04
CA PRO A 318 -10.32 -5.99 -42.24
C PRO A 318 -10.88 -5.37 -40.94
N ILE A 319 -10.69 -6.02 -39.79
CA ILE A 319 -11.11 -5.48 -38.48
C ILE A 319 -10.19 -4.31 -38.07
N ARG A 320 -8.88 -4.47 -38.23
CA ARG A 320 -7.89 -3.40 -37.96
C ARG A 320 -8.15 -2.16 -38.81
N HIS A 321 -8.45 -2.36 -40.09
CA HIS A 321 -8.75 -1.30 -41.05
C HIS A 321 -10.11 -0.63 -40.77
N ALA A 322 -11.18 -1.41 -40.54
CA ALA A 322 -12.48 -0.85 -40.19
C ALA A 322 -12.43 -0.02 -38.90
N ALA A 323 -11.70 -0.46 -37.88
CA ALA A 323 -11.47 0.33 -36.67
C ALA A 323 -10.74 1.66 -36.96
N ALA A 324 -9.70 1.63 -37.79
CA ALA A 324 -8.96 2.85 -38.19
C ALA A 324 -9.79 3.82 -39.05
N LEU A 325 -10.74 3.33 -39.86
CA LEU A 325 -11.70 4.18 -40.57
C LEU A 325 -12.74 4.83 -39.64
N VAL A 326 -13.14 4.10 -38.59
CA VAL A 326 -14.19 4.49 -37.63
C VAL A 326 -13.65 5.42 -36.54
N ASN A 327 -12.40 5.23 -36.12
CA ASN A 327 -11.69 6.11 -35.19
C ASN A 327 -10.33 6.55 -35.79
N PRO A 328 -10.33 7.44 -36.80
CA PRO A 328 -9.09 7.86 -37.46
C PRO A 328 -8.16 8.60 -36.47
N PRO A 329 -6.82 8.51 -36.65
CA PRO A 329 -5.87 9.19 -35.77
C PRO A 329 -6.17 10.68 -35.62
N ALA A 330 -6.11 11.18 -34.39
CA ALA A 330 -6.32 12.60 -34.07
C ALA A 330 -5.27 13.08 -33.06
N SER A 331 -5.02 14.40 -33.04
CA SER A 331 -4.07 15.04 -32.13
C SER A 331 -4.43 14.83 -30.66
N ALA A 332 -5.69 14.53 -30.33
CA ALA A 332 -6.07 13.89 -29.06
C ALA A 332 -7.30 12.97 -29.24
N LEU A 333 -7.26 11.76 -28.67
CA LEU A 333 -8.36 10.79 -28.69
C LEU A 333 -8.75 10.32 -27.29
N LEU A 334 -10.01 10.53 -26.92
CA LEU A 334 -10.64 10.01 -25.71
C LEU A 334 -11.57 8.84 -26.07
N GLY A 335 -11.24 7.63 -25.64
CA GLY A 335 -12.17 6.50 -25.65
C GLY A 335 -13.19 6.63 -24.54
N LEU A 336 -14.45 6.34 -24.85
CA LEU A 336 -15.57 6.33 -23.92
C LEU A 336 -16.35 5.03 -24.16
N HIS A 337 -16.44 4.18 -23.15
CA HIS A 337 -17.16 2.91 -23.24
C HIS A 337 -18.23 2.81 -22.13
N ILE A 338 -19.49 2.92 -22.54
CA ILE A 338 -20.67 2.93 -21.67
C ILE A 338 -21.51 1.67 -21.96
N ARG A 339 -21.63 0.79 -20.97
CA ARG A 339 -22.36 -0.49 -21.09
C ARG A 339 -23.60 -0.50 -20.18
N HIS A 340 -24.77 -0.62 -20.78
CA HIS A 340 -26.09 -0.54 -20.13
C HIS A 340 -26.94 -1.81 -20.29
N SER A 341 -26.78 -2.60 -21.37
CA SER A 341 -27.82 -3.57 -21.78
C SER A 341 -27.97 -4.82 -20.91
N ASP A 342 -26.91 -5.31 -20.25
CA ASP A 342 -26.88 -6.67 -19.68
C ASP A 342 -26.06 -6.82 -18.39
N LYS A 343 -25.90 -5.75 -17.60
CA LYS A 343 -24.86 -5.68 -16.55
C LYS A 343 -25.16 -6.61 -15.35
N ALA A 344 -24.31 -7.61 -15.17
CA ALA A 344 -24.48 -8.69 -14.18
C ALA A 344 -23.19 -9.02 -13.37
N ALA A 345 -23.28 -10.03 -12.50
CA ALA A 345 -22.17 -10.59 -11.71
C ALA A 345 -21.52 -9.66 -10.64
N GLY A 346 -22.24 -8.61 -10.22
CA GLY A 346 -21.85 -7.69 -9.14
C GLY A 346 -21.56 -6.25 -9.58
N ARG A 347 -21.52 -6.00 -10.90
CA ARG A 347 -21.18 -4.73 -11.53
C ARG A 347 -22.38 -3.76 -11.56
N ARG A 348 -22.13 -2.45 -11.52
CA ARG A 348 -23.11 -1.36 -11.39
C ARG A 348 -23.35 -0.66 -12.72
N VAL A 349 -24.60 -0.43 -13.14
CA VAL A 349 -24.89 0.44 -14.30
C VAL A 349 -24.44 1.87 -13.98
N LEU A 350 -23.69 2.47 -14.91
CA LEU A 350 -23.12 3.81 -14.77
C LEU A 350 -23.96 4.80 -15.56
N GLU A 351 -24.45 5.85 -14.92
CA GLU A 351 -25.26 6.87 -15.59
C GLU A 351 -24.38 7.67 -16.57
N THR A 352 -24.92 8.08 -17.71
CA THR A 352 -24.20 8.91 -18.69
C THR A 352 -23.68 10.21 -18.06
N SER A 353 -24.43 10.78 -17.13
CA SER A 353 -24.06 11.95 -16.32
C SER A 353 -22.78 11.78 -15.48
N GLU A 354 -22.37 10.55 -15.13
CA GLU A 354 -21.13 10.30 -14.38
C GLU A 354 -19.85 10.46 -15.23
N PHE A 355 -19.97 10.30 -16.55
CA PHE A 355 -18.85 10.44 -17.49
C PHE A 355 -18.65 11.90 -17.92
N LEU A 356 -19.74 12.68 -18.02
CA LEU A 356 -19.73 14.05 -18.53
C LEU A 356 -18.70 14.99 -17.86
N PRO A 357 -18.49 14.99 -16.53
CA PRO A 357 -17.45 15.83 -15.90
C PRO A 357 -16.03 15.55 -16.39
N TYR A 358 -15.71 14.30 -16.69
CA TYR A 358 -14.39 13.88 -17.20
C TYR A 358 -14.24 14.26 -18.67
N VAL A 359 -15.30 14.06 -19.47
CA VAL A 359 -15.34 14.49 -20.88
C VAL A 359 -15.21 16.01 -21.01
N LEU A 360 -15.86 16.78 -20.12
CA LEU A 360 -15.71 18.24 -20.07
C LEU A 360 -14.27 18.65 -19.67
N ALA A 361 -13.65 17.97 -18.71
CA ALA A 361 -12.24 18.24 -18.36
C ALA A 361 -11.27 17.95 -19.52
N PHE A 362 -11.51 16.86 -20.28
CA PHE A 362 -10.76 16.55 -21.51
C PHE A 362 -10.90 17.67 -22.55
N ALA A 363 -12.13 18.04 -22.91
CA ALA A 363 -12.41 19.06 -23.92
C ALA A 363 -11.88 20.45 -23.52
N GLN A 364 -12.00 20.82 -22.24
CA GLN A 364 -11.39 22.05 -21.70
C GLN A 364 -9.88 22.08 -21.91
N GLN A 365 -9.17 20.99 -21.58
CA GLN A 365 -7.73 20.92 -21.69
C GLN A 365 -7.27 20.96 -23.16
N GLN A 366 -7.94 20.26 -24.08
CA GLN A 366 -7.58 20.31 -25.50
C GLN A 366 -7.85 21.69 -26.10
N ASN A 367 -9.00 22.32 -25.80
CA ASN A 367 -9.34 23.67 -26.24
C ASN A 367 -8.45 24.79 -25.63
N THR A 368 -7.57 24.46 -24.69
CA THR A 368 -6.59 25.39 -24.08
C THR A 368 -5.17 25.16 -24.63
N LEU A 369 -4.81 23.94 -25.03
CA LEU A 369 -3.51 23.60 -25.62
C LEU A 369 -3.43 23.84 -27.14
N TYR A 370 -4.58 23.80 -27.82
CA TYR A 370 -4.67 23.79 -29.27
C TYR A 370 -5.56 24.93 -29.78
N ASN A 371 -5.38 25.33 -31.04
CA ASN A 371 -6.23 26.33 -31.69
C ASN A 371 -7.63 25.76 -31.97
N LYS A 372 -8.61 26.64 -32.19
CA LYS A 372 -10.00 26.27 -32.51
C LYS A 372 -10.16 25.33 -33.73
N ASN A 373 -9.14 25.19 -34.56
CA ASN A 373 -9.15 24.42 -35.80
C ASN A 373 -8.49 23.04 -35.69
N ASP A 374 -7.94 22.67 -34.52
CA ASP A 374 -7.17 21.43 -34.37
C ASP A 374 -8.04 20.19 -34.09
N ASP A 375 -7.51 19.03 -34.48
CA ASP A 375 -8.21 17.74 -34.47
C ASP A 375 -8.05 17.00 -33.13
N TRP A 376 -9.02 17.19 -32.23
CA TRP A 376 -9.30 16.27 -31.15
C TRP A 376 -10.70 15.68 -31.30
N ALA A 377 -10.90 14.45 -30.82
CA ALA A 377 -12.18 13.75 -30.87
C ALA A 377 -12.38 12.80 -29.68
N ILE A 378 -13.63 12.36 -29.53
CA ILE A 378 -14.06 11.35 -28.56
C ILE A 378 -14.59 10.16 -29.35
N TYR A 379 -14.15 8.94 -29.03
CA TYR A 379 -14.72 7.71 -29.60
C TYR A 379 -15.66 7.04 -28.60
N LEU A 380 -16.94 6.93 -28.93
CA LEU A 380 -17.97 6.32 -28.10
C LEU A 380 -18.33 4.92 -28.60
N ALA A 381 -18.04 3.92 -27.76
CA ALA A 381 -18.54 2.55 -27.86
C ALA A 381 -19.68 2.33 -26.86
N THR A 382 -20.80 1.76 -27.29
CA THR A 382 -21.94 1.47 -26.40
C THR A 382 -22.86 0.42 -26.98
N ASP A 383 -23.43 -0.41 -26.10
CA ASP A 383 -24.37 -1.48 -26.39
C ASP A 383 -25.84 -1.03 -26.42
N SER A 384 -26.13 0.25 -26.17
CA SER A 384 -27.50 0.76 -26.09
C SER A 384 -27.75 2.05 -26.88
N ASP A 385 -28.91 2.11 -27.55
CA ASP A 385 -29.39 3.32 -28.23
C ASP A 385 -29.88 4.40 -27.25
N LEU A 386 -30.23 4.02 -26.02
CA LEU A 386 -30.66 4.96 -24.98
C LEU A 386 -29.50 5.86 -24.56
N VAL A 387 -28.30 5.30 -24.41
CA VAL A 387 -27.05 6.04 -24.13
C VAL A 387 -26.78 7.09 -25.23
N LEU A 388 -27.01 6.77 -26.50
CA LEU A 388 -26.86 7.73 -27.59
C LEU A 388 -27.92 8.84 -27.54
N GLN A 389 -29.16 8.52 -27.18
CA GLN A 389 -30.25 9.50 -27.05
C GLN A 389 -30.01 10.45 -25.88
N GLU A 390 -29.63 9.94 -24.70
CA GLU A 390 -29.23 10.75 -23.54
C GLU A 390 -28.07 11.68 -23.88
N ILE A 391 -26.99 11.17 -24.48
CA ILE A 391 -25.83 11.98 -24.87
C ILE A 391 -26.22 13.05 -25.90
N GLN A 392 -27.06 12.72 -26.89
CA GLN A 392 -27.47 13.68 -27.93
C GLN A 392 -28.45 14.76 -27.41
N ASN A 393 -29.23 14.47 -26.38
CA ASN A 393 -30.20 15.39 -25.78
C ASN A 393 -29.59 16.26 -24.67
N ASP A 394 -28.80 15.66 -23.77
CA ASP A 394 -28.44 16.25 -22.47
C ASP A 394 -26.99 16.77 -22.43
N TRP A 395 -26.09 16.29 -23.32
CA TRP A 395 -24.70 16.77 -23.34
C TRP A 395 -24.55 18.02 -24.22
N PRO A 396 -23.63 18.95 -23.88
CA PRO A 396 -23.43 20.16 -24.67
C PRO A 396 -23.06 19.88 -26.13
N SER A 397 -23.66 20.62 -27.07
CA SER A 397 -23.47 20.41 -28.52
C SER A 397 -22.01 20.53 -29.00
N GLN A 398 -21.20 21.32 -28.30
CA GLN A 398 -19.74 21.43 -28.49
C GLN A 398 -18.95 20.14 -28.16
N ILE A 399 -19.58 19.20 -27.44
CA ILE A 399 -19.05 17.86 -27.13
C ILE A 399 -19.63 16.85 -28.12
N THR A 400 -20.95 16.83 -28.33
CA THR A 400 -21.59 15.83 -29.22
C THR A 400 -21.11 15.95 -30.67
N SER A 401 -20.85 17.16 -31.17
CA SER A 401 -20.22 17.41 -32.48
C SER A 401 -18.76 16.93 -32.60
N ARG A 402 -18.14 16.45 -31.52
CA ARG A 402 -16.79 15.87 -31.46
C ARG A 402 -16.81 14.36 -31.13
N ILE A 403 -17.99 13.75 -30.98
CA ILE A 403 -18.15 12.31 -30.76
C ILE A 403 -18.20 11.56 -32.10
N ARG A 404 -17.32 10.56 -32.24
CA ARG A 404 -17.31 9.56 -33.30
C ARG A 404 -17.86 8.25 -32.71
N THR A 405 -18.68 7.50 -33.44
CA THR A 405 -19.19 6.20 -33.01
C THR A 405 -19.46 5.29 -34.22
N PHE A 406 -19.40 3.98 -34.01
CA PHE A 406 -19.72 3.00 -35.04
C PHE A 406 -21.24 2.77 -35.17
N GLN A 407 -21.69 2.36 -36.35
CA GLN A 407 -23.07 1.88 -36.57
C GLN A 407 -23.16 0.38 -36.26
N ALA A 408 -22.87 0.01 -35.01
CA ALA A 408 -23.07 -1.34 -34.47
C ALA A 408 -24.55 -1.60 -34.16
N LEU A 409 -24.95 -2.87 -34.07
CA LEU A 409 -26.24 -3.27 -33.51
C LEU A 409 -26.28 -2.94 -32.00
N ARG A 410 -27.38 -2.31 -31.57
CA ARG A 410 -27.58 -1.85 -30.19
C ARG A 410 -28.93 -2.28 -29.64
N SER A 411 -29.03 -2.29 -28.32
CA SER A 411 -30.24 -2.62 -27.60
C SER A 411 -31.02 -1.36 -27.17
N THR A 412 -32.32 -1.36 -27.46
CA THR A 412 -33.25 -0.31 -27.03
C THR A 412 -33.79 -0.52 -25.61
N ASN A 413 -33.33 -1.55 -24.91
CA ASN A 413 -33.74 -1.88 -23.53
C ASN A 413 -32.63 -2.64 -22.77
N ALA A 414 -32.94 -3.14 -21.57
CA ALA A 414 -32.05 -3.96 -20.75
C ALA A 414 -32.04 -5.46 -21.18
N THR A 415 -31.86 -5.72 -22.47
CA THR A 415 -31.61 -7.06 -23.05
C THR A 415 -30.27 -7.03 -23.77
N ALA A 416 -29.43 -8.06 -23.58
CA ALA A 416 -28.14 -8.15 -24.24
C ALA A 416 -28.27 -8.17 -25.78
N VAL A 417 -27.36 -7.51 -26.49
CA VAL A 417 -27.35 -7.45 -27.96
C VAL A 417 -27.30 -8.85 -28.60
N PHE A 418 -26.61 -9.81 -27.98
CA PHE A 418 -26.52 -11.20 -28.42
C PHE A 418 -27.73 -12.09 -28.05
N ASP A 419 -28.72 -11.55 -27.33
CA ASP A 419 -30.01 -12.20 -27.04
C ASP A 419 -31.16 -11.62 -27.89
N MET A 420 -30.90 -10.61 -28.73
CA MET A 420 -31.94 -9.95 -29.53
C MET A 420 -32.49 -10.88 -30.64
N PRO A 421 -33.81 -10.93 -30.90
CA PRO A 421 -34.40 -11.90 -31.86
C PRO A 421 -34.01 -11.74 -33.35
N GLN A 422 -33.30 -10.67 -33.73
CA GLN A 422 -33.02 -10.30 -35.13
C GLN A 422 -31.55 -9.92 -35.35
N HIS A 423 -30.61 -10.79 -34.98
CA HIS A 423 -29.18 -10.56 -35.20
C HIS A 423 -28.46 -11.80 -35.75
N HIS A 424 -27.30 -11.57 -36.38
CA HIS A 424 -26.32 -12.62 -36.71
C HIS A 424 -25.16 -12.57 -35.72
N ARG A 425 -24.70 -13.72 -35.23
CA ARG A 425 -23.60 -13.78 -34.25
C ARG A 425 -22.26 -13.38 -34.89
N HIS A 426 -22.08 -13.65 -36.18
CA HIS A 426 -20.92 -13.17 -36.91
C HIS A 426 -20.88 -11.64 -37.02
N GLN A 427 -22.05 -11.00 -37.14
CA GLN A 427 -22.16 -9.54 -37.14
C GLN A 427 -21.76 -8.98 -35.78
N THR A 428 -22.44 -9.39 -34.69
CA THR A 428 -22.16 -8.83 -33.35
C THR A 428 -20.74 -9.10 -32.86
N ASN A 429 -20.14 -10.26 -33.21
CA ASN A 429 -18.70 -10.51 -33.03
C ASN A 429 -17.83 -9.50 -33.79
N THR A 430 -18.12 -9.25 -35.07
CA THR A 430 -17.31 -8.34 -35.90
C THR A 430 -17.40 -6.91 -35.37
N GLU A 431 -18.60 -6.45 -35.05
CA GLU A 431 -18.85 -5.07 -34.59
C GLU A 431 -18.15 -4.76 -33.27
N VAL A 432 -18.24 -5.64 -32.27
CA VAL A 432 -17.58 -5.42 -30.98
C VAL A 432 -16.06 -5.59 -31.04
N LEU A 433 -15.53 -6.39 -31.97
CA LEU A 433 -14.08 -6.47 -32.20
C LEU A 433 -13.55 -5.20 -32.91
N ILE A 434 -14.36 -4.56 -33.77
CA ILE A 434 -14.07 -3.23 -34.30
C ILE A 434 -14.09 -2.19 -33.17
N GLU A 435 -15.10 -2.18 -32.30
CA GLU A 435 -15.14 -1.26 -31.15
C GLU A 435 -13.95 -1.45 -30.18
N ILE A 436 -13.58 -2.70 -29.85
CA ILE A 436 -12.41 -3.03 -29.00
C ILE A 436 -11.11 -2.48 -29.62
N GLN A 437 -10.93 -2.63 -30.94
CA GLN A 437 -9.75 -2.14 -31.66
C GLN A 437 -9.74 -0.61 -31.84
N ALA A 438 -10.92 0.01 -31.96
CA ALA A 438 -11.06 1.48 -32.02
C ALA A 438 -10.83 2.14 -30.65
N LEU A 439 -11.24 1.48 -29.55
CA LEU A 439 -10.95 1.93 -28.18
C LEU A 439 -9.46 1.81 -27.84
N SER A 440 -8.77 0.76 -28.29
CA SER A 440 -7.33 0.59 -28.03
C SER A 440 -6.43 1.58 -28.79
N GLN A 441 -6.95 2.21 -29.85
CA GLN A 441 -6.30 3.30 -30.59
C GLN A 441 -6.40 4.67 -29.90
N CYS A 442 -7.16 4.80 -28.81
CA CYS A 442 -7.26 6.05 -28.06
C CYS A 442 -6.01 6.33 -27.18
N HIS A 443 -5.89 7.55 -26.68
CA HIS A 443 -4.84 7.92 -25.72
C HIS A 443 -5.31 7.73 -24.27
N TYR A 444 -6.60 7.96 -24.03
CA TYR A 444 -7.25 7.86 -22.73
C TYR A 444 -8.53 7.02 -22.87
N LEU A 445 -8.97 6.33 -21.82
CA LEU A 445 -10.20 5.54 -21.80
C LEU A 445 -11.03 5.83 -20.53
N LEU A 446 -12.26 6.29 -20.68
CA LEU A 446 -13.25 6.35 -19.61
C LEU A 446 -14.18 5.14 -19.72
N HIS A 447 -14.30 4.36 -18.65
CA HIS A 447 -15.08 3.12 -18.69
C HIS A 447 -15.67 2.70 -17.33
N GLY A 448 -16.44 1.62 -17.36
CA GLY A 448 -16.68 0.75 -16.20
C GLY A 448 -16.22 -0.69 -16.47
N LEU A 449 -16.58 -1.60 -15.57
CA LEU A 449 -16.21 -3.02 -15.57
C LEU A 449 -16.88 -3.78 -16.74
N SER A 450 -16.12 -4.02 -17.80
CA SER A 450 -16.55 -4.80 -18.97
C SER A 450 -15.36 -5.47 -19.63
N ALA A 451 -15.57 -6.69 -20.13
CA ALA A 451 -14.56 -7.40 -20.92
C ALA A 451 -14.18 -6.63 -22.20
N VAL A 452 -15.06 -5.75 -22.72
CA VAL A 452 -14.76 -4.82 -23.82
C VAL A 452 -13.68 -3.81 -23.42
N SER A 453 -13.85 -3.15 -22.26
CA SER A 453 -12.87 -2.21 -21.70
C SER A 453 -11.51 -2.90 -21.49
N GLU A 454 -11.52 -4.07 -20.84
CA GLU A 454 -10.30 -4.82 -20.55
C GLU A 454 -9.62 -5.33 -21.83
N SER A 455 -10.35 -5.81 -22.82
CA SER A 455 -9.77 -6.25 -24.11
C SER A 455 -9.02 -5.10 -24.81
N ALA A 456 -9.55 -3.88 -24.78
CA ALA A 456 -8.88 -2.71 -25.32
C ALA A 456 -7.61 -2.33 -24.54
N LEU A 457 -7.64 -2.46 -23.21
CA LEU A 457 -6.49 -2.25 -22.32
C LEU A 457 -5.40 -3.34 -22.46
N TRP A 458 -5.77 -4.57 -22.83
CA TRP A 458 -4.82 -5.65 -23.06
C TRP A 458 -4.18 -5.55 -24.45
N LEU A 459 -4.91 -5.05 -25.46
CA LEU A 459 -4.33 -4.69 -26.75
C LEU A 459 -3.32 -3.52 -26.60
N ASN A 460 -3.70 -2.46 -25.89
CA ASN A 460 -2.85 -1.30 -25.63
C ASN A 460 -2.59 -1.11 -24.12
N SER A 461 -1.49 -1.69 -23.63
CA SER A 461 -1.04 -1.57 -22.24
C SER A 461 -0.57 -0.16 -21.84
N GLN A 462 -0.48 0.79 -22.77
CA GLN A 462 -0.18 2.20 -22.49
C GLN A 462 -1.45 3.08 -22.44
N LEU A 463 -2.64 2.53 -22.69
CA LEU A 463 -3.91 3.26 -22.69
C LEU A 463 -4.28 3.74 -21.29
N VAL A 464 -4.33 5.07 -21.11
CA VAL A 464 -4.56 5.72 -19.81
C VAL A 464 -6.03 5.55 -19.37
N SER A 465 -6.33 4.58 -18.51
CA SER A 465 -7.71 4.23 -18.12
C SER A 465 -8.19 4.92 -16.85
N VAL A 466 -9.45 5.39 -16.85
CA VAL A 466 -10.23 5.74 -15.65
C VAL A 466 -11.45 4.83 -15.59
N ASP A 467 -11.51 4.00 -14.53
CA ASP A 467 -12.68 3.18 -14.21
C ASP A 467 -13.57 3.92 -13.19
N LEU A 468 -14.85 4.10 -13.53
CA LEU A 468 -15.82 4.78 -12.67
C LEU A 468 -16.54 3.83 -11.68
N GLU A 469 -16.22 2.53 -11.75
CA GLU A 469 -16.62 1.48 -10.80
C GLU A 469 -15.48 1.05 -9.85
N ASP A 470 -14.28 1.64 -9.93
CA ASP A 470 -13.21 1.41 -8.94
C ASP A 470 -13.72 1.83 -7.54
N PRO A 471 -13.85 0.88 -6.58
CA PRO A 471 -14.44 1.16 -5.27
C PRO A 471 -13.43 1.78 -4.29
N ASP A 472 -12.14 1.73 -4.59
CA ASP A 472 -11.06 2.07 -3.68
C ASP A 472 -10.37 3.39 -4.09
N GLU A 473 -10.08 3.59 -5.39
CA GLU A 473 -9.45 4.81 -5.92
C GLU A 473 -9.98 5.23 -7.31
N ARG A 474 -11.26 5.60 -7.40
CA ARG A 474 -11.78 6.33 -8.58
C ARG A 474 -11.06 7.68 -8.73
N LEU A 475 -10.14 7.78 -9.70
CA LEU A 475 -9.45 9.02 -10.07
C LEU A 475 -10.46 10.16 -10.23
N THR A 476 -10.30 11.22 -9.45
CA THR A 476 -11.19 12.40 -9.48
C THR A 476 -11.02 13.20 -10.77
N VAL A 477 -12.02 14.01 -11.11
CA VAL A 477 -11.96 14.95 -12.25
C VAL A 477 -10.77 15.91 -12.15
N ALA A 478 -10.34 16.25 -10.93
CA ALA A 478 -9.15 17.07 -10.68
C ALA A 478 -7.86 16.31 -11.04
N GLN A 479 -7.67 15.08 -10.53
CA GLN A 479 -6.52 14.24 -10.86
C GLN A 479 -6.47 13.90 -12.36
N PHE A 480 -7.63 13.64 -12.99
CA PHE A 480 -7.73 13.42 -14.44
C PHE A 480 -7.30 14.67 -15.23
N ARG A 481 -7.70 15.89 -14.81
CA ARG A 481 -7.21 17.13 -15.44
C ARG A 481 -5.68 17.27 -15.33
N THR A 482 -5.08 16.87 -14.21
CA THR A 482 -3.60 16.84 -14.07
C THR A 482 -2.96 15.84 -15.04
N LEU A 483 -3.48 14.61 -15.14
CA LEU A 483 -2.99 13.60 -16.10
C LEU A 483 -3.06 14.07 -17.56
N LEU A 484 -4.08 14.86 -17.91
CA LEU A 484 -4.22 15.46 -19.24
C LEU A 484 -3.20 16.57 -19.54
N GLN A 485 -2.63 17.22 -18.53
CA GLN A 485 -1.62 18.27 -18.68
C GLN A 485 -0.20 17.72 -18.87
N MET A 486 0.07 16.50 -18.40
CA MET A 486 1.41 15.90 -18.35
C MET A 486 1.78 15.11 -19.62
N ARG A 487 0.98 15.23 -20.69
CA ARG A 487 0.90 14.30 -21.84
C ARG A 487 2.19 14.02 -22.64
N ASN A 488 3.23 14.84 -22.49
CA ASN A 488 4.54 14.65 -23.14
C ASN A 488 5.66 14.20 -22.17
N GLN A 489 5.32 13.70 -20.98
CA GLN A 489 6.28 13.21 -20.00
C GLN A 489 6.11 11.70 -19.76
N SER A 490 7.21 11.03 -19.40
CA SER A 490 7.32 9.57 -19.19
C SER A 490 6.20 9.00 -18.33
N SER A 491 5.78 7.76 -18.61
CA SER A 491 4.80 6.99 -17.81
C SER A 491 5.22 6.78 -16.35
N SER A 492 6.47 7.08 -15.99
CA SER A 492 6.98 7.20 -14.62
C SER A 492 6.43 8.41 -13.83
N LEU A 493 5.30 9.00 -14.25
CA LEU A 493 4.70 10.21 -13.68
C LEU A 493 3.17 10.12 -13.49
N TYR A 494 2.58 8.93 -13.56
CA TYR A 494 1.40 8.68 -12.73
C TYR A 494 1.74 9.00 -11.27
N PRO A 495 0.77 9.40 -10.42
CA PRO A 495 0.91 9.12 -9.00
C PRO A 495 1.16 7.62 -8.90
N THR A 496 2.30 7.20 -8.35
CA THR A 496 2.54 5.79 -8.07
C THR A 496 1.44 5.33 -7.12
N ARG A 497 0.44 4.65 -7.68
CA ARG A 497 -0.63 3.99 -6.94
C ARG A 497 0.02 3.22 -5.81
N VAL A 498 -0.19 3.71 -4.59
CA VAL A 498 0.61 3.32 -3.44
C VAL A 498 0.23 1.89 -3.14
N ARG A 499 1.10 0.95 -3.56
CA ARG A 499 0.99 -0.44 -3.15
C ARG A 499 0.76 -0.45 -1.65
N THR A 500 -0.31 -1.09 -1.19
CA THR A 500 -0.59 -1.25 0.22
C THR A 500 0.67 -1.70 0.93
N ASP A 501 1.19 -0.83 1.82
CA ASP A 501 2.47 -1.03 2.48
C ASP A 501 2.57 -2.49 2.93
N VAL A 502 3.53 -3.22 2.38
CA VAL A 502 3.72 -4.65 2.64
C VAL A 502 4.48 -4.81 3.95
N TRP A 503 4.02 -4.08 4.98
CA TRP A 503 4.74 -3.77 6.21
C TRP A 503 5.01 -5.02 7.06
N TRP A 504 4.31 -6.12 6.78
CA TRP A 504 4.49 -7.42 7.43
C TRP A 504 5.58 -8.28 6.79
N GLU A 505 6.22 -7.86 5.70
CA GLU A 505 7.34 -8.62 5.12
C GLU A 505 8.63 -8.28 5.88
N VAL A 506 9.14 -9.26 6.64
CA VAL A 506 10.41 -9.13 7.36
C VAL A 506 11.56 -9.17 6.35
N ASP A 507 12.26 -8.06 6.26
CA ASP A 507 13.50 -7.93 5.49
C ASP A 507 14.62 -8.68 6.23
N GLU A 508 14.99 -9.89 5.78
CA GLU A 508 15.89 -10.78 6.51
C GLU A 508 17.28 -10.14 6.78
N GLU A 509 17.74 -9.23 5.93
CA GLU A 509 18.98 -8.45 6.14
C GLU A 509 18.90 -7.47 7.33
N LYS A 510 17.72 -7.27 7.94
CA LYS A 510 17.48 -6.36 9.07
C LYS A 510 17.20 -7.07 10.41
N VAL A 511 17.28 -8.39 10.49
CA VAL A 511 17.26 -9.09 11.77
C VAL A 511 18.63 -8.90 12.44
N GLU A 512 18.72 -7.94 13.37
CA GLU A 512 19.99 -7.56 13.98
C GLU A 512 20.73 -8.75 14.60
N SER A 513 22.04 -8.80 14.37
CA SER A 513 22.91 -9.87 14.87
C SER A 513 23.09 -9.75 16.39
N PHE A 514 22.15 -10.30 17.15
CA PHE A 514 22.11 -10.23 18.62
C PHE A 514 23.43 -10.72 19.23
N ASP A 515 24.16 -9.80 19.87
CA ASP A 515 25.55 -10.02 20.31
C ASP A 515 25.59 -10.90 21.58
N ASP A 516 26.32 -12.01 21.49
CA ASP A 516 26.17 -13.20 22.34
C ASP A 516 26.88 -13.07 23.72
N ALA A 517 27.37 -11.86 24.03
CA ALA A 517 28.47 -11.62 24.96
C ALA A 517 28.08 -11.29 26.42
N THR A 518 26.80 -11.00 26.71
CA THR A 518 26.38 -10.37 27.98
C THR A 518 25.69 -11.29 28.99
N ILE A 519 25.19 -12.46 28.59
CA ILE A 519 24.43 -13.36 29.47
C ILE A 519 25.37 -14.17 30.37
N ASN A 520 25.27 -13.96 31.69
CA ASN A 520 26.00 -14.77 32.66
C ASN A 520 25.30 -16.11 32.94
N CYS A 521 25.81 -17.19 32.33
CA CYS A 521 25.27 -18.55 32.48
C CYS A 521 25.22 -19.05 33.94
N SER A 522 26.04 -18.52 34.86
CA SER A 522 26.15 -19.05 36.24
C SER A 522 24.90 -18.87 37.11
N ASN A 523 23.93 -18.08 36.65
CA ASN A 523 22.71 -17.79 37.40
C ASN A 523 21.58 -18.82 37.14
N TYR A 524 21.80 -19.77 36.24
CA TYR A 524 20.80 -20.71 35.75
C TYR A 524 21.21 -22.17 36.01
N LYS A 525 20.21 -23.05 36.18
CA LYS A 525 20.39 -24.50 36.41
C LYS A 525 20.37 -25.34 35.13
N GLY A 526 19.86 -24.77 34.04
CA GLY A 526 19.65 -25.44 32.77
C GLY A 526 19.13 -24.47 31.71
N ILE A 527 18.87 -24.96 30.50
CA ILE A 527 18.28 -24.21 29.40
C ILE A 527 16.93 -24.82 29.05
N LEU A 528 15.83 -24.06 29.07
CA LEU A 528 14.53 -24.54 28.59
C LEU A 528 14.36 -24.24 27.10
N LEU A 529 14.30 -25.28 26.27
CA LEU A 529 14.03 -25.16 24.85
C LEU A 529 12.53 -25.30 24.56
N ILE A 530 11.93 -24.17 24.18
CA ILE A 530 10.53 -24.00 23.82
C ILE A 530 10.40 -24.21 22.31
N GLN A 531 10.10 -25.44 21.92
CA GLN A 531 9.84 -25.86 20.52
C GLN A 531 8.35 -26.02 20.18
N ASN A 532 7.48 -26.17 21.19
CA ASN A 532 6.08 -26.53 20.99
C ASN A 532 5.14 -25.52 21.66
N ALA A 533 4.14 -25.05 20.90
CA ALA A 533 3.10 -24.13 21.36
C ALA A 533 1.69 -24.63 20.99
N GLY A 534 1.49 -25.95 21.01
CA GLY A 534 0.19 -26.64 20.97
C GLY A 534 -0.49 -26.75 19.60
N GLY A 535 0.16 -26.32 18.51
CA GLY A 535 -0.46 -26.30 17.18
C GLY A 535 -1.67 -25.35 17.08
N HIS A 536 -1.68 -24.30 17.91
CA HIS A 536 -2.79 -23.36 18.03
C HIS A 536 -2.57 -22.09 17.20
N GLY A 537 -3.63 -21.27 17.06
CA GLY A 537 -3.53 -19.96 16.41
C GLY A 537 -2.80 -18.95 17.29
N PHE A 538 -2.06 -18.04 16.65
CA PHE A 538 -1.14 -17.03 17.21
C PHE A 538 -1.34 -16.67 18.68
N GLY A 539 -2.49 -16.09 19.02
CA GLY A 539 -2.75 -15.59 20.38
C GLY A 539 -2.56 -16.63 21.48
N ARG A 540 -2.98 -17.90 21.27
CA ARG A 540 -2.82 -18.96 22.27
C ARG A 540 -1.38 -19.49 22.30
N SER A 541 -0.76 -19.69 21.14
CA SER A 541 0.61 -20.18 21.08
C SER A 541 1.60 -19.21 21.74
N PHE A 542 1.51 -17.91 21.46
CA PHE A 542 2.42 -16.93 22.06
C PHE A 542 2.02 -16.54 23.50
N PHE A 543 0.75 -16.20 23.75
CA PHE A 543 0.32 -15.59 25.03
C PHE A 543 -0.37 -16.55 26.01
N THR A 544 -0.44 -17.85 25.69
CA THR A 544 -0.82 -18.91 26.64
C THR A 544 0.28 -19.97 26.76
N ALA A 545 0.70 -20.56 25.63
CA ALA A 545 1.64 -21.70 25.64
C ALA A 545 3.08 -21.29 25.95
N ILE A 546 3.65 -20.34 25.19
CA ILE A 546 5.03 -19.86 25.42
C ILE A 546 5.12 -19.07 26.73
N LEU A 547 4.13 -18.23 27.03
CA LEU A 547 4.05 -17.46 28.28
C LEU A 547 4.12 -18.35 29.53
N ASN A 548 3.38 -19.46 29.59
CA ASN A 548 3.44 -20.37 30.73
C ASN A 548 4.73 -21.23 30.75
N GLN A 549 5.34 -21.52 29.60
CA GLN A 549 6.66 -22.16 29.57
C GLN A 549 7.77 -21.22 30.07
N LEU A 550 7.68 -19.92 29.80
CA LEU A 550 8.59 -18.90 30.36
C LEU A 550 8.38 -18.74 31.87
N ARG A 551 7.12 -18.73 32.35
CA ARG A 551 6.77 -18.79 33.78
C ARG A 551 7.44 -19.98 34.50
N TYR A 552 7.40 -21.16 33.89
CA TYR A 552 8.07 -22.37 34.37
C TYR A 552 9.61 -22.24 34.35
N ALA A 553 10.18 -21.56 33.35
CA ALA A 553 11.61 -21.28 33.29
C ALA A 553 12.08 -20.36 34.43
N GLU A 554 11.33 -19.29 34.73
CA GLU A 554 11.61 -18.41 35.88
C GLU A 554 11.58 -19.20 37.21
N GLU A 555 10.51 -19.98 37.44
CA GLU A 555 10.29 -20.74 38.68
C GLU A 555 11.40 -21.77 38.97
N HIS A 556 11.94 -22.40 37.92
CA HIS A 556 13.02 -23.38 38.04
C HIS A 556 14.42 -22.85 37.71
N GLN A 557 14.57 -21.54 37.50
CA GLN A 557 15.84 -20.87 37.18
C GLN A 557 16.51 -21.45 35.91
N LEU A 558 15.74 -21.63 34.85
CA LEU A 558 16.19 -22.09 33.54
C LEU A 558 16.34 -20.90 32.59
N LEU A 559 17.37 -20.91 31.75
CA LEU A 559 17.60 -19.91 30.70
C LEU A 559 16.70 -20.25 29.50
N PRO A 560 15.73 -19.42 29.09
CA PRO A 560 14.83 -19.77 28.00
C PRO A 560 15.49 -19.68 26.62
N TRP A 561 15.11 -20.61 25.75
CA TRP A 561 15.43 -20.64 24.32
C TRP A 561 14.14 -20.87 23.55
N VAL A 562 13.70 -19.94 22.70
CA VAL A 562 12.50 -20.13 21.87
C VAL A 562 12.90 -20.38 20.42
N HIS A 563 12.56 -21.57 19.91
CA HIS A 563 12.70 -21.92 18.49
C HIS A 563 11.58 -22.89 18.11
N LEU A 564 10.43 -22.36 17.70
CA LEU A 564 9.25 -23.17 17.42
C LEU A 564 9.44 -24.08 16.19
N ASP A 565 9.07 -25.35 16.31
CA ASP A 565 9.16 -26.33 15.22
C ASP A 565 8.01 -26.16 14.19
N PRO A 566 8.29 -26.20 12.86
CA PRO A 566 7.27 -26.07 11.81
C PRO A 566 6.15 -27.12 11.84
N GLU A 567 6.44 -28.39 12.17
CA GLU A 567 5.48 -29.48 12.09
C GLU A 567 4.48 -29.47 13.26
N GLU A 568 4.92 -29.00 14.43
CA GLU A 568 4.06 -28.86 15.62
C GLU A 568 3.31 -27.52 15.65
N ASN A 569 3.78 -26.47 14.96
CA ASN A 569 3.26 -25.10 15.08
C ASN A 569 2.63 -24.54 13.78
N ARG A 570 2.00 -25.41 12.99
CA ARG A 570 1.52 -25.15 11.61
C ARG A 570 0.60 -23.93 11.42
N LEU A 571 -0.16 -23.53 12.45
CA LEU A 571 -1.05 -22.36 12.38
C LEU A 571 -0.35 -21.02 12.64
N VAL A 572 0.94 -21.04 13.00
CA VAL A 572 1.81 -19.86 13.07
C VAL A 572 3.03 -19.94 12.13
N PHE A 573 3.32 -21.12 11.57
CA PHE A 573 4.37 -21.33 10.56
C PHE A 573 3.97 -20.83 9.16
N ASP A 574 4.94 -20.36 8.39
CA ASP A 574 4.78 -19.85 7.03
C ASP A 574 6.07 -20.18 6.26
N PRO A 575 6.06 -21.11 5.28
CA PRO A 575 7.29 -21.60 4.66
C PRO A 575 8.05 -20.50 3.91
N ASP A 576 7.32 -19.55 3.31
CA ASP A 576 7.87 -18.45 2.53
C ASP A 576 8.61 -17.39 3.39
N PHE A 577 8.45 -17.43 4.72
CA PHE A 577 9.02 -16.44 5.67
C PHE A 577 9.86 -17.05 6.80
N HIS A 578 9.61 -18.30 7.17
CA HIS A 578 10.33 -18.94 8.28
C HIS A 578 11.38 -19.96 7.81
N GLY A 579 11.34 -20.36 6.54
CA GLY A 579 12.29 -21.29 5.91
C GLY A 579 12.22 -22.74 6.42
N ASP A 580 12.73 -23.66 5.59
CA ASP A 580 12.80 -25.11 5.90
C ASP A 580 14.23 -25.61 6.20
N ASP A 581 15.24 -24.73 6.16
CA ASP A 581 16.65 -25.11 6.31
C ASP A 581 17.00 -25.63 7.71
N ASN A 582 17.87 -26.66 7.76
CA ASN A 582 18.24 -27.33 9.01
C ASN A 582 19.52 -26.75 9.62
N GLN A 583 19.41 -26.10 10.78
CA GLN A 583 20.54 -25.68 11.60
C GLN A 583 20.92 -26.78 12.60
N SER A 584 22.22 -27.09 12.73
CA SER A 584 22.72 -28.10 13.68
C SER A 584 23.51 -27.44 14.80
N VAL A 585 23.15 -27.72 16.06
CA VAL A 585 23.72 -27.07 17.25
C VAL A 585 24.12 -28.12 18.30
N THR A 586 25.35 -28.04 18.80
CA THR A 586 25.82 -28.92 19.89
C THR A 586 25.33 -28.42 21.25
N VAL A 587 24.83 -29.34 22.08
CA VAL A 587 24.19 -29.07 23.37
C VAL A 587 24.51 -30.20 24.37
N LEU A 588 24.42 -29.89 25.67
CA LEU A 588 24.50 -30.87 26.75
C LEU A 588 23.13 -31.55 26.95
N THR A 589 23.11 -32.89 27.09
CA THR A 589 21.89 -33.67 27.39
C THR A 589 21.33 -33.33 28.78
N SER A 590 20.10 -33.78 28.97
CA SER A 590 19.08 -32.97 29.61
C SER A 590 18.71 -33.38 31.02
N LEU A 591 18.22 -32.41 31.79
CA LEU A 591 17.37 -32.70 32.93
C LEU A 591 16.03 -33.25 32.41
N SER A 592 15.48 -34.28 33.04
CA SER A 592 14.11 -34.75 32.71
C SER A 592 13.08 -33.97 33.51
N VAL A 593 12.04 -33.47 32.84
CA VAL A 593 10.88 -32.86 33.51
C VAL A 593 10.04 -33.97 34.16
N THR A 594 9.83 -33.90 35.47
CA THR A 594 8.93 -34.83 36.17
C THR A 594 7.48 -34.58 35.75
N ALA A 595 6.65 -35.63 35.73
CA ALA A 595 5.22 -35.52 35.43
C ALA A 595 4.40 -35.59 36.73
N LEU A 596 3.67 -34.53 37.04
CA LEU A 596 2.79 -34.43 38.21
C LEU A 596 1.33 -34.55 37.76
N GLY A 597 0.53 -35.34 38.47
CA GLY A 597 -0.91 -35.51 38.17
C GLY A 597 -1.45 -36.87 38.62
N ASP A 598 -2.73 -36.91 39.01
CA ASP A 598 -3.37 -38.13 39.56
C ASP A 598 -3.71 -39.17 38.47
N THR A 599 -3.79 -38.75 37.20
CA THR A 599 -4.06 -39.62 36.04
C THR A 599 -3.16 -39.26 34.86
N ALA A 600 -2.94 -40.21 33.94
CA ALA A 600 -2.14 -39.98 32.72
C ALA A 600 -2.69 -38.86 31.81
N GLU A 601 -3.98 -38.54 31.93
CA GLU A 601 -4.65 -37.45 31.19
C GLU A 601 -4.58 -36.09 31.89
N SER A 602 -4.17 -36.04 33.17
CA SER A 602 -4.07 -34.81 33.98
C SER A 602 -2.62 -34.44 34.33
N GLN A 603 -1.65 -34.99 33.61
CA GLN A 603 -0.23 -34.75 33.85
C GLN A 603 0.21 -33.35 33.39
N TYR A 604 0.96 -32.66 34.25
CA TYR A 604 1.60 -31.36 34.00
C TYR A 604 3.07 -31.41 34.47
N PRO A 605 3.94 -30.48 34.03
CA PRO A 605 5.36 -30.53 34.36
C PRO A 605 5.63 -30.15 35.82
N GLY A 606 6.40 -30.98 36.51
CA GLY A 606 7.00 -30.71 37.81
C GLY A 606 8.46 -30.25 37.69
N PRO A 607 9.21 -30.22 38.81
CA PRO A 607 10.61 -29.81 38.80
C PRO A 607 11.49 -30.70 37.90
N PRO A 608 12.55 -30.15 37.31
CA PRO A 608 13.50 -30.91 36.50
C PRO A 608 14.45 -31.76 37.38
N GLU A 609 14.68 -33.01 36.99
CA GLU A 609 15.58 -33.98 37.65
C GLU A 609 16.88 -34.21 36.86
N GLU A 610 18.00 -34.38 37.56
CA GLU A 610 19.32 -34.61 36.93
C GLU A 610 19.48 -36.03 36.36
N LEU A 611 19.91 -36.09 35.09
CA LEU A 611 20.33 -37.32 34.40
C LEU A 611 21.82 -37.25 34.03
N SER A 612 22.37 -38.35 33.49
CA SER A 612 23.79 -38.45 33.15
C SER A 612 24.18 -37.58 31.93
N TYR A 613 24.86 -36.46 32.21
CA TYR A 613 25.34 -35.50 31.21
C TYR A 613 26.20 -36.14 30.11
N THR A 614 25.84 -35.89 28.86
CA THR A 614 26.54 -36.28 27.62
C THR A 614 26.32 -35.18 26.57
N THR A 615 27.19 -35.01 25.58
CA THR A 615 26.98 -34.01 24.51
C THR A 615 26.26 -34.63 23.31
N PHE A 616 25.25 -33.95 22.77
CA PHE A 616 24.57 -34.35 21.54
C PHE A 616 24.41 -33.19 20.55
N THR A 617 24.03 -33.50 19.31
CA THR A 617 23.71 -32.49 18.30
C THR A 617 22.19 -32.43 18.13
N LEU A 618 21.63 -31.26 18.39
CA LEU A 618 20.24 -30.91 18.14
C LEU A 618 20.12 -30.35 16.71
N VAL A 619 19.04 -30.68 16.02
CA VAL A 619 18.67 -30.08 14.73
C VAL A 619 17.45 -29.19 14.93
N LEU A 620 17.52 -27.96 14.41
CA LEU A 620 16.46 -26.96 14.41
C LEU A 620 16.09 -26.62 12.96
N LYS A 621 14.80 -26.44 12.69
CA LYS A 621 14.29 -26.12 11.34
C LYS A 621 13.99 -24.62 11.19
N GLY A 622 14.34 -24.05 10.05
CA GLY A 622 14.06 -22.66 9.68
C GLY A 622 14.85 -21.60 10.46
N ASN A 623 14.57 -20.34 10.15
CA ASN A 623 15.08 -19.17 10.87
C ASN A 623 14.42 -19.00 12.27
N GLY A 624 13.29 -19.71 12.51
CA GLY A 624 12.61 -19.84 13.80
C GLY A 624 11.47 -18.84 13.97
N ILE A 625 10.22 -19.35 14.00
CA ILE A 625 8.96 -18.57 13.94
C ILE A 625 8.88 -17.42 14.98
N TRP A 626 9.52 -17.54 16.14
CA TRP A 626 9.58 -16.47 17.15
C TRP A 626 10.33 -15.23 16.65
N ASN A 627 11.47 -15.45 15.97
CA ASN A 627 12.40 -14.43 15.50
C ASN A 627 11.82 -13.55 14.40
N SER A 628 10.66 -13.94 13.84
CA SER A 628 9.93 -13.16 12.84
C SER A 628 9.00 -12.11 13.45
N TYR A 629 8.71 -12.17 14.77
CA TYR A 629 7.85 -11.17 15.44
C TYR A 629 8.48 -10.55 16.70
N PHE A 630 9.45 -11.22 17.32
CA PHE A 630 10.09 -10.78 18.57
C PHE A 630 11.62 -10.91 18.50
N GLU A 631 12.35 -10.16 19.34
CA GLU A 631 13.81 -10.31 19.48
C GLU A 631 14.22 -11.76 19.84
N PRO A 632 15.30 -12.32 19.26
CA PRO A 632 15.66 -13.72 19.44
C PRO A 632 16.02 -14.13 20.88
N LEU A 633 15.17 -14.93 21.52
CA LEU A 633 15.47 -15.57 22.80
C LEU A 633 16.32 -16.82 22.58
N ARG A 634 17.65 -16.66 22.55
CA ARG A 634 18.63 -17.75 22.35
C ARG A 634 19.76 -17.73 23.40
N PRO A 635 20.20 -18.89 23.90
CA PRO A 635 21.35 -19.01 24.80
C PRO A 635 22.66 -18.99 24.01
N SER A 636 23.68 -18.34 24.57
CA SER A 636 24.99 -18.24 23.94
C SER A 636 25.70 -19.59 23.81
N GLU A 637 26.65 -19.71 22.87
CA GLU A 637 27.40 -20.96 22.67
C GLU A 637 28.05 -21.44 23.97
N ARG A 638 28.60 -20.51 24.76
CA ARG A 638 29.12 -20.80 26.10
C ARG A 638 28.07 -21.42 27.03
N CYS A 639 26.85 -20.87 27.08
CA CYS A 639 25.80 -21.42 27.94
C CYS A 639 25.33 -22.80 27.44
N ARG A 640 25.20 -23.01 26.11
CA ARG A 640 24.81 -24.30 25.50
C ARG A 640 25.76 -25.46 25.83
N LEU A 641 27.02 -25.16 26.12
CA LEU A 641 28.06 -26.12 26.51
C LEU A 641 28.29 -26.21 28.03
N GLN A 642 27.63 -25.37 28.84
CA GLN A 642 27.80 -25.30 30.30
C GLN A 642 26.54 -25.65 31.10
N LEU A 643 25.35 -25.61 30.47
CA LEU A 643 24.06 -25.88 31.10
C LEU A 643 23.35 -27.06 30.42
N PRO A 644 22.71 -27.98 31.17
CA PRO A 644 21.90 -29.05 30.59
C PRO A 644 20.64 -28.50 29.92
N LEU A 645 20.26 -29.09 28.80
CA LEU A 645 19.00 -28.76 28.11
C LEU A 645 17.78 -29.29 28.90
N VAL A 646 16.62 -28.72 28.64
CA VAL A 646 15.31 -29.18 29.10
C VAL A 646 14.32 -28.99 27.94
N GLN A 647 13.51 -29.99 27.63
CA GLN A 647 12.49 -29.93 26.57
C GLN A 647 11.16 -30.48 27.12
N MET A 648 10.04 -29.89 26.69
CA MET A 648 8.70 -30.38 27.00
C MET A 648 8.01 -30.88 25.73
N GLY A 649 7.47 -32.10 25.76
CA GLY A 649 6.61 -32.63 24.70
C GLY A 649 5.23 -31.97 24.70
N SER A 650 4.51 -32.08 23.57
CA SER A 650 3.18 -31.48 23.38
C SER A 650 2.17 -31.81 24.49
N SER A 651 2.23 -33.03 25.06
CA SER A 651 1.41 -33.43 26.21
C SER A 651 1.73 -32.64 27.49
N LEU A 652 3.01 -32.40 27.80
CA LEU A 652 3.41 -31.61 28.97
C LEU A 652 3.15 -30.11 28.77
N VAL A 653 3.32 -29.57 27.56
CA VAL A 653 2.92 -28.18 27.24
C VAL A 653 1.41 -28.00 27.38
N THR A 654 0.62 -28.94 26.86
CA THR A 654 -0.85 -28.94 27.04
C THR A 654 -1.23 -29.11 28.51
N GLY A 655 -0.54 -29.96 29.25
CA GLY A 655 -0.75 -30.19 30.68
C GLY A 655 -0.44 -28.97 31.56
N LEU A 656 0.63 -28.25 31.22
CA LEU A 656 0.96 -26.94 31.80
C LEU A 656 -0.20 -25.95 31.56
N GLU A 657 -0.66 -25.80 30.31
CA GLU A 657 -1.81 -24.94 30.01
C GLU A 657 -3.09 -25.36 30.75
N LEU A 658 -3.38 -26.66 30.92
CA LEU A 658 -4.69 -27.13 31.37
C LEU A 658 -4.82 -27.52 32.85
N TYR A 659 -3.74 -28.01 33.48
CA TYR A 659 -3.82 -28.66 34.80
C TYR A 659 -2.92 -28.05 35.88
N ASP A 660 -1.78 -27.46 35.52
CA ASP A 660 -0.90 -26.74 36.47
C ASP A 660 -1.68 -25.60 37.17
N PRO A 661 -1.85 -25.64 38.52
CA PRO A 661 -2.55 -24.60 39.26
C PRO A 661 -1.88 -23.21 39.19
N SER A 662 -0.58 -23.17 38.91
CA SER A 662 0.21 -21.93 38.86
C SER A 662 0.30 -21.30 37.47
N SER A 663 -0.30 -21.93 36.44
CA SER A 663 -0.35 -21.38 35.09
C SER A 663 -1.42 -20.29 34.92
N ILE A 664 -1.01 -19.24 34.23
CA ILE A 664 -1.68 -17.96 34.03
C ILE A 664 -2.80 -18.12 32.99
N ARG A 665 -4.03 -17.73 33.38
CA ARG A 665 -5.27 -17.89 32.58
C ARG A 665 -6.26 -16.76 32.87
N ALA A 666 -6.72 -16.01 31.87
CA ALA A 666 -7.60 -14.87 32.09
C ALA A 666 -9.11 -15.20 32.20
N TRP A 667 -9.53 -16.44 31.93
CA TRP A 667 -10.94 -16.86 31.93
C TRP A 667 -11.08 -18.40 32.06
N HIS A 668 -12.32 -18.89 32.18
CA HIS A 668 -12.60 -20.34 32.25
C HIS A 668 -12.61 -20.99 30.86
N TYR A 669 -11.48 -21.57 30.47
CA TYR A 669 -11.35 -22.47 29.33
C TYR A 669 -12.31 -23.68 29.46
N ASP A 670 -12.82 -24.19 28.34
CA ASP A 670 -13.76 -25.32 28.33
C ASP A 670 -13.11 -26.64 28.77
N GLU A 671 -11.78 -26.69 28.61
CA GLU A 671 -10.91 -27.84 28.77
C GLU A 671 -10.24 -27.92 30.17
N VAL A 672 -10.37 -26.87 30.98
CA VAL A 672 -9.67 -26.69 32.27
C VAL A 672 -10.51 -27.19 33.45
N THR A 673 -9.90 -28.01 34.31
CA THR A 673 -10.56 -28.67 35.47
C THR A 673 -10.08 -28.16 36.83
N SER A 674 -8.82 -27.73 36.94
CA SER A 674 -8.25 -27.01 38.08
C SER A 674 -8.22 -25.50 37.79
N TRP A 675 -8.37 -24.65 38.80
CA TRP A 675 -8.17 -23.21 38.64
C TRP A 675 -7.11 -22.69 39.60
N SER A 676 -6.51 -21.53 39.27
CA SER A 676 -5.44 -20.99 40.09
C SER A 676 -5.92 -20.50 41.45
N VAL A 677 -4.99 -20.48 42.40
CA VAL A 677 -5.16 -19.85 43.71
C VAL A 677 -4.86 -18.34 43.63
N GLU A 678 -4.07 -17.90 42.63
CA GLU A 678 -3.81 -16.49 42.35
C GLU A 678 -5.05 -15.81 41.77
N SER A 679 -5.37 -14.59 42.23
CA SER A 679 -6.45 -13.79 41.67
C SER A 679 -6.13 -13.28 40.26
N LEU A 680 -7.17 -12.95 39.48
CA LEU A 680 -6.98 -12.47 38.10
C LEU A 680 -6.05 -11.22 38.00
N PRO A 681 -6.09 -10.22 38.90
CA PRO A 681 -5.11 -9.13 38.90
C PRO A 681 -3.67 -9.59 39.15
N GLU A 682 -3.44 -10.54 40.06
CA GLU A 682 -2.11 -11.08 40.34
C GLU A 682 -1.56 -11.82 39.11
N GLN A 683 -2.38 -12.68 38.50
CA GLN A 683 -2.03 -13.37 37.25
C GLN A 683 -1.72 -12.39 36.10
N ARG A 684 -2.47 -11.28 35.97
CA ARG A 684 -2.18 -10.23 34.96
C ARG A 684 -0.84 -9.55 35.21
N GLN A 685 -0.52 -9.20 36.47
CA GLN A 685 0.76 -8.58 36.81
C GLN A 685 1.93 -9.54 36.59
N ARG A 686 1.77 -10.83 36.94
CA ARG A 686 2.77 -11.89 36.69
C ARG A 686 2.96 -12.16 35.19
N ALA A 687 1.89 -12.11 34.41
CA ALA A 687 1.99 -12.13 32.95
C ALA A 687 2.78 -10.93 32.44
N HIS A 688 2.43 -9.73 32.89
CA HIS A 688 3.08 -8.48 32.47
C HIS A 688 4.59 -8.47 32.73
N SER A 689 5.07 -8.97 33.89
CA SER A 689 6.52 -9.04 34.17
C SER A 689 7.27 -9.98 33.22
N ILE A 690 6.70 -11.15 32.92
CA ILE A 690 7.26 -12.10 31.94
C ILE A 690 7.33 -11.45 30.55
N LEU A 691 6.28 -10.73 30.16
CA LEU A 691 6.17 -10.09 28.85
C LEU A 691 7.14 -8.93 28.67
N GLN A 692 7.26 -8.03 29.65
CA GLN A 692 8.25 -6.95 29.62
C GLN A 692 9.70 -7.46 29.61
N THR A 693 9.95 -8.66 30.17
CA THR A 693 11.27 -9.28 30.20
C THR A 693 11.62 -9.99 28.90
N HIS A 694 10.66 -10.68 28.28
CA HIS A 694 10.92 -11.64 27.19
C HIS A 694 10.31 -11.29 25.84
N PHE A 695 9.16 -10.62 25.79
CA PHE A 695 8.44 -10.35 24.54
C PHE A 695 8.71 -8.93 24.07
N ARG A 696 9.74 -8.76 23.25
CA ARG A 696 10.10 -7.48 22.62
C ARG A 696 9.68 -7.51 21.15
N PRO A 697 8.54 -6.90 20.74
CA PRO A 697 8.07 -6.97 19.36
C PRO A 697 9.03 -6.26 18.42
N LEU A 698 9.31 -6.81 17.25
CA LEU A 698 10.23 -6.19 16.30
C LEU A 698 9.73 -4.82 15.81
N SER A 699 10.67 -3.95 15.41
CA SER A 699 10.41 -2.53 15.10
C SER A 699 9.33 -2.31 14.04
N TYR A 700 9.18 -3.21 13.07
CA TYR A 700 8.13 -3.14 12.03
C TYR A 700 6.71 -3.23 12.62
N LEU A 701 6.52 -4.01 13.68
CA LEU A 701 5.25 -4.15 14.39
C LEU A 701 4.98 -2.90 15.23
N GLN A 702 6.00 -2.38 15.93
CA GLN A 702 5.89 -1.16 16.72
C GLN A 702 5.48 0.03 15.85
N GLN A 703 6.20 0.25 14.73
CA GLN A 703 5.87 1.27 13.73
C GLN A 703 4.47 1.10 13.14
N ARG A 704 3.96 -0.13 13.03
CA ARG A 704 2.59 -0.37 12.56
C ARG A 704 1.53 0.00 13.59
N VAL A 705 1.78 -0.25 14.87
CA VAL A 705 0.91 0.19 15.98
C VAL A 705 0.91 1.72 16.09
N GLU A 706 2.05 2.38 15.89
CA GLU A 706 2.19 3.84 15.88
C GLU A 706 1.44 4.53 14.72
N ARG A 707 1.17 3.80 13.63
CA ARG A 707 0.34 4.28 12.51
C ARG A 707 -1.17 4.08 12.74
N VAL A 708 -1.58 3.48 13.86
CA VAL A 708 -2.98 3.54 14.30
C VAL A 708 -3.22 4.96 14.86
N PRO A 709 -4.28 5.68 14.44
CA PRO A 709 -4.54 7.04 14.93
C PRO A 709 -4.63 7.10 16.45
N ASP A 710 -4.19 8.21 17.03
CA ASP A 710 -3.71 8.24 18.41
C ASP A 710 -4.70 7.65 19.44
N LEU A 711 -4.23 6.62 20.14
CA LEU A 711 -4.92 5.89 21.19
C LEU A 711 -4.55 6.40 22.59
N THR A 712 -3.57 7.30 22.69
CA THR A 712 -2.77 7.57 23.90
C THR A 712 -2.48 9.06 24.11
N GLY A 713 -3.53 9.88 24.11
CA GLY A 713 -3.46 11.26 24.61
C GLY A 713 -3.77 11.32 26.11
N ASP A 714 -3.08 12.20 26.84
CA ASP A 714 -3.16 12.38 28.32
C ASP A 714 -4.58 12.74 28.86
N SER A 715 -5.53 13.03 27.96
CA SER A 715 -6.94 13.34 28.24
C SER A 715 -7.95 12.54 27.38
N ARG A 716 -7.49 11.55 26.60
CA ARG A 716 -8.31 10.87 25.57
C ARG A 716 -8.68 9.46 26.01
N LEU A 717 -9.88 9.29 26.58
CA LEU A 717 -10.41 7.97 26.93
C LEU A 717 -10.83 7.18 25.68
N CYS A 718 -10.24 6.00 25.52
CA CYS A 718 -10.48 5.07 24.42
C CYS A 718 -10.92 3.69 24.94
N LEU A 719 -11.89 3.10 24.23
CA LEU A 719 -12.43 1.77 24.48
C LEU A 719 -11.94 0.79 23.41
N GLY A 720 -11.08 -0.16 23.80
CA GLY A 720 -10.76 -1.31 22.96
C GLY A 720 -11.97 -2.24 22.88
N VAL A 721 -12.29 -2.72 21.67
CA VAL A 721 -13.40 -3.65 21.42
C VAL A 721 -12.88 -4.80 20.58
N HIS A 722 -12.78 -5.99 21.19
CA HIS A 722 -12.33 -7.19 20.49
C HIS A 722 -13.50 -8.13 20.16
N ILE A 723 -13.80 -8.29 18.87
CA ILE A 723 -14.91 -9.10 18.35
C ILE A 723 -14.38 -10.28 17.53
N ARG A 724 -14.38 -11.47 18.15
CA ARG A 724 -14.15 -12.77 17.48
C ARG A 724 -15.49 -13.43 17.15
N ASN A 725 -15.77 -13.63 15.86
CA ASN A 725 -17.09 -14.02 15.34
C ASN A 725 -17.05 -15.19 14.34
N ILE A 726 -15.86 -15.58 13.86
CA ILE A 726 -15.70 -16.58 12.78
C ILE A 726 -15.62 -18.01 13.29
N ASP A 727 -14.77 -18.33 14.26
CA ASP A 727 -14.46 -19.72 14.68
C ASP A 727 -14.83 -20.05 16.13
N LYS A 728 -15.50 -19.14 16.82
CA LYS A 728 -15.71 -19.23 18.26
C LYS A 728 -16.84 -20.19 18.63
N GLU A 729 -16.49 -21.33 19.22
CA GLU A 729 -17.39 -22.37 19.74
C GLU A 729 -16.93 -22.86 21.12
N GLY A 730 -17.87 -23.33 21.95
CA GLY A 730 -17.59 -23.75 23.34
C GLY A 730 -18.79 -23.64 24.29
N LYS A 731 -18.59 -24.10 25.54
CA LYS A 731 -19.55 -23.97 26.65
C LYS A 731 -19.44 -22.58 27.28
N TYR A 732 -18.21 -22.10 27.47
CA TYR A 732 -17.82 -20.77 27.95
C TYR A 732 -17.40 -19.82 26.81
N ARG A 733 -17.09 -20.34 25.61
CA ARG A 733 -16.80 -19.55 24.38
C ARG A 733 -17.98 -19.56 23.40
N LYS A 734 -18.87 -18.56 23.46
CA LYS A 734 -20.03 -18.42 22.55
C LYS A 734 -19.90 -17.18 21.66
N LYS A 735 -20.50 -17.24 20.47
CA LYS A 735 -20.61 -16.06 19.58
C LYS A 735 -21.58 -15.04 20.21
N ILE A 736 -21.07 -13.85 20.54
CA ILE A 736 -21.82 -12.77 21.16
C ILE A 736 -22.52 -11.94 20.05
N PRO A 737 -23.81 -11.59 20.18
CA PRO A 737 -24.50 -10.72 19.21
C PRO A 737 -23.84 -9.34 19.10
N LEU A 738 -23.74 -8.79 17.89
CA LEU A 738 -23.10 -7.48 17.64
C LEU A 738 -23.85 -6.34 18.34
N GLU A 739 -25.16 -6.51 18.52
CA GLU A 739 -26.05 -5.64 19.26
C GLU A 739 -25.62 -5.47 20.74
N LYS A 740 -25.03 -6.52 21.36
CA LYS A 740 -24.53 -6.45 22.74
C LYS A 740 -23.23 -5.64 22.85
N TYR A 741 -22.38 -5.63 21.81
CA TYR A 741 -21.23 -4.72 21.78
C TYR A 741 -21.68 -3.27 21.59
N MET A 742 -22.68 -3.02 20.72
CA MET A 742 -23.27 -1.69 20.53
C MET A 742 -23.91 -1.11 21.79
N GLU A 743 -24.46 -1.95 22.68
CA GLU A 743 -24.98 -1.49 23.99
C GLU A 743 -23.90 -0.79 24.83
N TYR A 744 -22.70 -1.36 24.91
CA TYR A 744 -21.58 -0.80 25.68
C TYR A 744 -20.87 0.33 24.94
N ILE A 745 -20.79 0.28 23.60
CA ILE A 745 -20.27 1.38 22.78
C ILE A 745 -21.15 2.64 22.91
N ARG A 746 -22.47 2.49 22.90
CA ARG A 746 -23.39 3.61 23.18
C ARG A 746 -23.19 4.13 24.62
N ALA A 747 -23.18 3.25 25.61
CA ALA A 747 -22.99 3.63 27.01
C ALA A 747 -21.66 4.37 27.28
N PHE A 748 -20.60 4.06 26.50
CA PHE A 748 -19.31 4.77 26.51
C PHE A 748 -19.40 6.15 25.85
N ALA A 749 -20.05 6.25 24.68
CA ALA A 749 -20.26 7.52 23.99
C ALA A 749 -21.17 8.47 24.79
N GLU A 750 -22.26 7.95 25.37
CA GLU A 750 -23.18 8.68 26.27
C GLU A 750 -22.49 9.22 27.53
N ALA A 751 -21.40 8.59 27.97
CA ALA A 751 -20.59 9.05 29.09
C ALA A 751 -19.56 10.14 28.72
N GLY A 752 -19.31 10.40 27.43
CA GLY A 752 -18.24 11.30 26.96
C GLY A 752 -16.94 10.61 26.56
N GLY A 753 -16.96 9.29 26.30
CA GLY A 753 -15.81 8.57 25.75
C GLY A 753 -15.40 9.08 24.36
N HIS A 754 -14.10 9.12 24.07
CA HIS A 754 -13.55 9.81 22.90
C HIS A 754 -13.37 8.90 21.68
N CYS A 755 -12.84 7.67 21.87
CA CYS A 755 -12.58 6.76 20.76
C CYS A 755 -12.90 5.29 21.03
N VAL A 756 -13.16 4.52 19.98
CA VAL A 756 -13.38 3.07 20.03
C VAL A 756 -12.43 2.38 19.07
N TYR A 757 -11.51 1.55 19.56
CA TYR A 757 -10.62 0.74 18.72
C TYR A 757 -11.20 -0.66 18.48
N VAL A 758 -11.50 -1.02 17.24
CA VAL A 758 -12.09 -2.32 16.88
C VAL A 758 -11.06 -3.28 16.30
N ALA A 759 -10.74 -4.31 17.07
CA ALA A 759 -10.07 -5.52 16.60
C ALA A 759 -11.13 -6.58 16.24
N THR A 760 -11.13 -7.09 15.01
CA THR A 760 -12.09 -8.14 14.61
C THR A 760 -11.65 -8.97 13.41
N ASP A 761 -11.93 -10.27 13.51
CA ASP A 761 -11.80 -11.28 12.46
C ASP A 761 -12.81 -11.13 11.31
N SER A 762 -13.86 -10.31 11.51
CA SER A 762 -15.03 -10.27 10.63
C SER A 762 -15.25 -8.90 10.01
N ARG A 763 -15.15 -8.84 8.67
CA ARG A 763 -15.50 -7.65 7.88
C ARG A 763 -16.98 -7.28 8.07
N THR A 764 -17.84 -8.28 8.25
CA THR A 764 -19.27 -8.08 8.50
C THR A 764 -19.53 -7.44 9.87
N ALA A 765 -18.69 -7.68 10.89
CA ALA A 765 -18.79 -7.00 12.17
C ALA A 765 -18.40 -5.53 12.04
N LEU A 766 -17.25 -5.24 11.43
CA LEU A 766 -16.78 -3.86 11.20
C LEU A 766 -17.80 -3.04 10.39
N ASN A 767 -18.27 -3.56 9.25
CA ASN A 767 -19.27 -2.89 8.42
C ASN A 767 -20.63 -2.68 9.14
N PHE A 768 -20.97 -3.52 10.13
CA PHE A 768 -22.14 -3.32 10.97
C PHE A 768 -21.93 -2.15 11.95
N LEU A 769 -20.78 -2.10 12.64
CA LEU A 769 -20.45 -1.02 13.58
C LEU A 769 -20.43 0.35 12.90
N ASN A 770 -19.69 0.50 11.80
CA ASN A 770 -19.66 1.73 10.99
C ASN A 770 -21.10 2.19 10.69
N LYS A 771 -21.91 1.29 10.15
CA LYS A 771 -23.29 1.60 9.77
C LYS A 771 -24.19 1.96 10.96
N GLN A 772 -24.06 1.31 12.11
CA GLN A 772 -24.88 1.69 13.28
C GLN A 772 -24.51 3.10 13.77
N LEU A 773 -23.21 3.39 13.89
CA LEU A 773 -22.72 4.69 14.35
C LEU A 773 -23.11 5.83 13.39
N GLU A 774 -23.01 5.61 12.08
CA GLU A 774 -23.49 6.53 11.04
C GLU A 774 -25.00 6.83 11.13
N ASN A 775 -25.84 5.80 11.34
CA ASN A 775 -27.30 5.96 11.31
C ASN A 775 -27.87 6.57 12.61
N GLU A 776 -27.14 6.50 13.71
CA GLU A 776 -27.58 6.96 15.04
C GLU A 776 -27.00 8.34 15.43
N ASN A 777 -26.22 8.98 14.55
CA ASN A 777 -25.53 10.26 14.80
C ASN A 777 -24.53 10.26 15.98
N VAL A 778 -24.19 9.08 16.51
CA VAL A 778 -23.25 8.89 17.64
C VAL A 778 -21.82 9.31 17.27
N THR A 779 -21.49 9.33 15.99
CA THR A 779 -20.19 9.80 15.45
C THR A 779 -19.92 11.30 15.64
N ALA A 780 -20.86 12.10 16.13
CA ALA A 780 -20.65 13.53 16.33
C ALA A 780 -19.57 13.87 17.37
N SER A 781 -19.23 12.92 18.27
CA SER A 781 -18.19 13.06 19.29
C SER A 781 -17.30 11.82 19.49
N LEU A 782 -17.62 10.69 18.84
CA LEU A 782 -16.93 9.41 19.03
C LEU A 782 -16.18 8.99 17.76
N GLU A 783 -14.86 8.85 17.86
CA GLU A 783 -14.02 8.38 16.75
C GLU A 783 -13.92 6.85 16.71
N LEU A 784 -14.30 6.23 15.60
CA LEU A 784 -14.16 4.79 15.39
C LEU A 784 -12.83 4.47 14.71
N LEU A 785 -11.96 3.76 15.44
CA LEU A 785 -10.63 3.37 14.99
C LEU A 785 -10.53 1.87 14.73
N HIS A 786 -9.66 1.51 13.81
CA HIS A 786 -9.20 0.14 13.54
C HIS A 786 -7.88 0.22 12.76
N GLN A 787 -7.18 -0.90 12.61
CA GLN A 787 -5.90 -1.03 11.90
C GLN A 787 -5.92 -0.72 10.38
N GLY A 788 -6.95 -0.02 9.89
CA GLY A 788 -7.20 0.25 8.48
C GLY A 788 -8.06 -0.79 7.77
N ASN A 789 -8.47 -0.44 6.55
CA ASN A 789 -9.34 -1.28 5.71
C ASN A 789 -8.63 -2.48 5.10
N GLN A 790 -7.29 -2.47 5.01
CA GLN A 790 -6.53 -3.46 4.26
C GLN A 790 -6.17 -4.72 5.08
N VAL A 791 -6.50 -4.76 6.37
CA VAL A 791 -6.29 -5.95 7.23
C VAL A 791 -7.21 -7.11 6.84
N VAL A 792 -6.69 -8.33 6.90
CA VAL A 792 -7.32 -9.56 6.43
C VAL A 792 -8.48 -9.94 7.37
N ARG A 793 -9.72 -9.85 6.85
CA ARG A 793 -10.95 -10.13 7.62
C ARG A 793 -11.94 -10.93 6.78
N SER A 794 -12.57 -11.92 7.41
CA SER A 794 -13.54 -12.83 6.79
C SER A 794 -14.88 -12.14 6.51
N LEU A 795 -15.48 -12.38 5.33
CA LEU A 795 -16.79 -11.86 4.95
C LEU A 795 -17.88 -12.93 5.11
N LYS A 796 -18.89 -12.65 5.93
CA LYS A 796 -19.98 -13.60 6.20
C LYS A 796 -20.97 -13.65 5.04
N GLY A 797 -20.92 -14.71 4.23
CA GLY A 797 -21.92 -14.94 3.17
C GLY A 797 -21.76 -16.15 2.25
N ARG A 798 -20.54 -16.65 1.99
CA ARG A 798 -20.29 -17.68 0.96
C ARG A 798 -19.97 -19.07 1.54
N SER A 799 -21.01 -19.74 2.03
CA SER A 799 -21.12 -21.21 2.25
C SER A 799 -20.15 -21.93 3.21
N ARG A 800 -19.04 -21.34 3.66
CA ARG A 800 -18.23 -21.78 4.83
C ARG A 800 -17.50 -20.59 5.43
N GLU A 801 -17.40 -20.55 6.76
CA GLU A 801 -16.64 -19.53 7.50
C GLU A 801 -15.16 -19.94 7.46
N TRP A 802 -14.35 -19.30 6.59
CA TRP A 802 -12.90 -19.50 6.55
C TRP A 802 -12.20 -18.50 7.49
N LEU A 803 -11.17 -18.97 8.17
CA LEU A 803 -10.27 -18.17 8.99
C LEU A 803 -9.34 -17.27 8.15
N PRO A 804 -8.86 -16.13 8.70
CA PRO A 804 -7.97 -15.20 8.02
C PRO A 804 -6.75 -15.85 7.33
N HIS A 805 -6.12 -16.85 7.96
CA HIS A 805 -4.96 -17.58 7.42
C HIS A 805 -5.25 -18.49 6.20
N PHE A 806 -6.50 -18.57 5.73
CA PHE A 806 -6.83 -19.19 4.43
C PHE A 806 -6.99 -18.15 3.31
N TYR A 807 -6.96 -16.85 3.62
CA TYR A 807 -7.07 -15.75 2.65
C TYR A 807 -5.73 -15.08 2.33
N ALA A 808 -4.75 -15.20 3.21
CA ALA A 808 -3.40 -14.63 3.11
C ALA A 808 -2.39 -15.50 3.89
N SER A 809 -1.11 -15.14 3.81
CA SER A 809 -0.01 -15.81 4.54
C SER A 809 -0.27 -15.85 6.07
N HIS A 810 0.24 -16.90 6.73
CA HIS A 810 0.17 -17.01 8.20
C HIS A 810 0.96 -15.88 8.85
N HIS A 811 2.18 -15.59 8.37
CA HIS A 811 3.03 -14.53 8.89
C HIS A 811 2.31 -13.18 8.89
N ARG A 812 1.70 -12.80 7.76
CA ARG A 812 0.87 -11.58 7.66
C ARG A 812 -0.24 -11.54 8.71
N VAL A 813 -1.03 -12.60 8.80
CA VAL A 813 -2.20 -12.66 9.71
C VAL A 813 -1.77 -12.62 11.18
N ASN A 814 -0.62 -13.21 11.51
CA ASN A 814 -0.02 -13.17 12.83
C ASN A 814 0.47 -11.76 13.19
N ALA A 815 1.17 -11.09 12.27
CA ALA A 815 1.61 -9.71 12.43
C ALA A 815 0.41 -8.76 12.59
N GLU A 816 -0.61 -8.86 11.73
CA GLU A 816 -1.85 -8.09 11.85
C GLU A 816 -2.55 -8.34 13.20
N THR A 817 -2.53 -9.59 13.71
CA THR A 817 -3.08 -9.93 15.03
C THR A 817 -2.28 -9.33 16.19
N LEU A 818 -0.94 -9.34 16.11
CA LEU A 818 -0.07 -8.75 17.14
C LEU A 818 -0.23 -7.23 17.22
N VAL A 819 -0.38 -6.55 16.08
CA VAL A 819 -0.69 -5.11 16.05
C VAL A 819 -2.05 -4.82 16.70
N ASP A 820 -3.08 -5.62 16.44
CA ASP A 820 -4.37 -5.48 17.12
C ASP A 820 -4.28 -5.72 18.64
N ILE A 821 -3.46 -6.66 19.11
CA ILE A 821 -3.19 -6.89 20.55
C ILE A 821 -2.55 -5.65 21.20
N LEU A 822 -1.49 -5.12 20.57
CA LEU A 822 -0.75 -3.96 21.06
C LEU A 822 -1.58 -2.67 21.03
N ALA A 823 -2.44 -2.51 20.02
CA ALA A 823 -3.39 -1.40 19.93
C ALA A 823 -4.52 -1.52 20.99
N LEU A 824 -5.10 -2.70 21.20
CA LEU A 824 -6.11 -2.91 22.25
C LEU A 824 -5.57 -2.59 23.65
N ALA A 825 -4.29 -2.92 23.93
CA ALA A 825 -3.67 -2.65 25.21
C ALA A 825 -3.39 -1.16 25.49
N ARG A 826 -3.35 -0.30 24.45
CA ARG A 826 -3.23 1.16 24.59
C ARG A 826 -4.51 1.83 25.10
N CYS A 827 -5.66 1.15 25.05
CA CYS A 827 -6.93 1.65 25.58
C CYS A 827 -7.01 1.52 27.12
N GLN A 828 -7.78 2.38 27.77
CA GLN A 828 -8.03 2.33 29.22
C GLN A 828 -9.08 1.27 29.59
N TYR A 829 -10.00 0.99 28.66
CA TYR A 829 -11.05 -0.02 28.80
C TYR A 829 -10.96 -1.05 27.67
N LEU A 830 -11.30 -2.32 27.96
CA LEU A 830 -11.41 -3.39 26.96
C LEU A 830 -12.75 -4.11 27.06
N LEU A 831 -13.60 -3.99 26.03
CA LEU A 831 -14.82 -4.77 25.84
C LEU A 831 -14.52 -6.01 25.00
N HIS A 832 -14.77 -7.21 25.55
CA HIS A 832 -14.37 -8.45 24.88
C HIS A 832 -15.26 -9.64 25.20
N GLY A 833 -15.05 -10.72 24.45
CA GLY A 833 -15.32 -12.08 24.92
C GLY A 833 -14.03 -12.85 25.24
N ALA A 834 -14.18 -14.08 25.71
CA ALA A 834 -13.12 -15.07 25.85
C ALA A 834 -12.36 -15.27 24.52
N SER A 835 -11.09 -14.89 24.50
CA SER A 835 -10.15 -15.14 23.40
C SER A 835 -8.73 -14.80 23.84
N ALA A 836 -7.75 -15.58 23.41
CA ALA A 836 -6.33 -15.34 23.69
C ALA A 836 -5.82 -13.96 23.18
N VAL A 837 -6.51 -13.34 22.21
CA VAL A 837 -6.25 -11.96 21.74
C VAL A 837 -6.65 -10.91 22.78
N SER A 838 -7.84 -11.05 23.38
CA SER A 838 -8.29 -10.18 24.48
C SER A 838 -7.36 -10.31 25.70
N GLU A 839 -6.95 -11.56 25.96
CA GLU A 839 -6.09 -11.99 27.06
C GLU A 839 -4.67 -11.42 26.95
N ALA A 840 -4.04 -11.52 25.78
CA ALA A 840 -2.76 -10.89 25.50
C ALA A 840 -2.79 -9.37 25.73
N ALA A 841 -3.86 -8.67 25.32
CA ALA A 841 -4.01 -7.24 25.56
C ALA A 841 -4.12 -6.90 27.06
N MET A 842 -4.84 -7.73 27.84
CA MET A 842 -4.91 -7.61 29.31
C MET A 842 -3.59 -7.93 30.02
N TYR A 843 -2.66 -8.64 29.37
CA TYR A 843 -1.32 -8.88 29.91
C TYR A 843 -0.32 -7.78 29.51
N TRP A 844 -0.50 -7.12 28.35
CA TRP A 844 0.26 -5.91 28.02
C TRP A 844 -0.12 -4.73 28.92
N ASN A 845 -1.41 -4.57 29.24
CA ASN A 845 -1.89 -3.54 30.16
C ASN A 845 -2.65 -4.19 31.33
N PRO A 846 -1.95 -4.62 32.41
CA PRO A 846 -2.57 -5.33 33.53
C PRO A 846 -3.54 -4.45 34.33
N ASN A 847 -3.38 -3.13 34.24
CA ASN A 847 -4.22 -2.13 34.91
C ASN A 847 -5.49 -1.77 34.11
N MET A 848 -5.64 -2.28 32.88
CA MET A 848 -6.79 -2.03 32.00
C MET A 848 -8.09 -2.59 32.58
N THR A 849 -9.14 -1.76 32.61
CA THR A 849 -10.48 -2.20 33.02
C THR A 849 -11.10 -3.02 31.91
N SER A 850 -11.18 -4.34 32.07
CA SER A 850 -11.77 -5.23 31.05
C SER A 850 -13.19 -5.66 31.42
N ILE A 851 -14.01 -5.83 30.40
CA ILE A 851 -15.43 -6.15 30.47
C ILE A 851 -15.67 -7.37 29.59
N SER A 852 -15.75 -8.53 30.22
CA SER A 852 -16.15 -9.78 29.57
C SER A 852 -17.66 -9.80 29.38
N LEU A 853 -18.09 -9.98 28.13
CA LEU A 853 -19.51 -10.11 27.76
C LEU A 853 -20.05 -11.54 27.92
N GLU A 854 -19.26 -12.49 28.45
CA GLU A 854 -19.62 -13.91 28.62
C GLU A 854 -19.71 -14.38 30.07
N ASP A 855 -19.25 -13.57 31.03
CA ASP A 855 -19.35 -13.88 32.44
C ASP A 855 -20.82 -14.05 32.82
N SER A 856 -21.11 -15.03 33.69
CA SER A 856 -22.48 -15.41 34.08
C SER A 856 -23.25 -14.25 34.75
N VAL A 857 -22.51 -13.31 35.34
CA VAL A 857 -22.92 -11.93 35.57
C VAL A 857 -21.77 -11.05 35.06
N PRO A 858 -21.97 -10.18 34.06
CA PRO A 858 -20.95 -9.22 33.66
C PRO A 858 -20.56 -8.33 34.84
N ALA A 859 -19.26 -8.12 35.07
CA ALA A 859 -18.75 -7.39 36.24
C ALA A 859 -19.26 -5.94 36.35
N LEU A 860 -19.67 -5.34 35.22
CA LEU A 860 -20.38 -4.06 35.10
C LEU A 860 -21.45 -4.22 34.03
N ALA A 861 -22.70 -3.86 34.32
CA ALA A 861 -23.70 -3.67 33.27
C ALA A 861 -23.39 -2.39 32.46
N ALA A 862 -23.89 -2.26 31.22
CA ALA A 862 -23.59 -1.12 30.36
C ALA A 862 -23.87 0.25 31.02
N LYS A 863 -24.96 0.36 31.79
CA LYS A 863 -25.29 1.56 32.58
C LYS A 863 -24.30 1.85 33.72
N GLU A 864 -23.77 0.81 34.35
CA GLU A 864 -22.78 0.93 35.45
C GLU A 864 -21.40 1.28 34.90
N PHE A 865 -21.05 0.73 33.74
CA PHE A 865 -19.89 1.13 32.95
C PHE A 865 -19.97 2.60 32.51
N SER A 866 -21.12 3.07 32.02
CA SER A 866 -21.35 4.49 31.72
C SER A 866 -21.10 5.39 32.95
N LEU A 867 -21.59 4.98 34.12
CA LEU A 867 -21.37 5.68 35.40
C LEU A 867 -19.92 5.58 35.91
N LEU A 868 -19.13 4.59 35.48
CA LEU A 868 -17.70 4.50 35.78
C LEU A 868 -16.91 5.47 34.91
N VAL A 869 -17.15 5.44 33.59
CA VAL A 869 -16.50 6.32 32.59
C VAL A 869 -16.81 7.78 32.90
N GLY A 870 -18.08 8.10 33.18
CA GLY A 870 -18.50 9.45 33.56
C GLY A 870 -17.79 9.96 34.83
N LYS A 871 -17.60 9.12 35.85
CA LYS A 871 -16.83 9.49 37.06
C LYS A 871 -15.34 9.64 36.81
N GLU A 872 -14.79 8.91 35.84
CA GLU A 872 -13.38 9.04 35.47
C GLU A 872 -13.15 10.33 34.67
N LEU A 873 -14.09 10.68 33.78
CA LEU A 873 -14.14 11.98 33.11
C LEU A 873 -14.36 13.13 34.10
N GLU A 874 -15.32 13.04 35.03
CA GLU A 874 -15.48 14.02 36.12
C GLU A 874 -14.18 14.18 36.93
N GLN A 875 -13.41 13.12 37.15
CA GLN A 875 -12.10 13.20 37.83
C GLN A 875 -10.99 13.76 36.95
N GLN A 876 -11.00 13.51 35.63
CA GLN A 876 -10.08 14.13 34.68
C GLN A 876 -10.39 15.62 34.51
N GLU A 877 -11.66 15.99 34.39
CA GLU A 877 -12.14 17.39 34.42
C GLU A 877 -11.85 18.07 35.75
N PHE A 878 -12.02 17.41 36.90
CA PHE A 878 -11.69 18.00 38.20
C PHE A 878 -10.17 18.18 38.37
N LYS A 879 -9.35 17.23 37.90
CA LYS A 879 -7.88 17.38 37.84
C LYS A 879 -7.49 18.49 36.85
N ALA A 880 -8.19 18.63 35.72
CA ALA A 880 -8.00 19.73 34.78
C ALA A 880 -8.41 21.07 35.40
N GLN A 881 -9.52 21.15 36.13
CA GLN A 881 -9.97 22.35 36.84
C GLN A 881 -9.03 22.73 37.99
N GLN A 882 -8.36 21.75 38.63
CA GLN A 882 -7.24 22.04 39.54
C GLN A 882 -5.96 22.47 38.81
N ARG A 883 -5.72 22.04 37.57
CA ARG A 883 -4.67 22.59 36.68
C ARG A 883 -5.04 23.99 36.13
N ILE A 884 -6.33 24.34 36.02
CA ILE A 884 -6.83 25.65 35.57
C ILE A 884 -6.69 26.71 36.69
N THR A 885 -5.44 26.98 37.05
CA THR A 885 -5.01 28.20 37.76
C THR A 885 -3.79 28.86 37.08
N SER A 886 -3.69 28.70 35.76
CA SER A 886 -2.71 29.40 34.91
C SER A 886 -3.31 29.83 33.57
N THR A 887 -2.75 30.89 32.97
CA THR A 887 -3.37 31.65 31.87
C THR A 887 -2.67 31.44 30.53
N PHE A 888 -3.24 30.59 29.67
CA PHE A 888 -2.69 30.25 28.35
C PHE A 888 -3.69 30.53 27.23
N VAL A 889 -3.16 30.65 26.01
CA VAL A 889 -3.90 30.69 24.75
C VAL A 889 -3.24 29.72 23.79
N THR A 890 -4.02 28.76 23.27
CA THR A 890 -3.59 27.82 22.24
C THR A 890 -4.22 28.23 20.91
N GLU A 891 -3.40 28.38 19.88
CA GLU A 891 -3.80 28.83 18.54
C GLU A 891 -3.41 27.78 17.49
N THR A 892 -4.22 27.61 16.44
CA THR A 892 -4.00 26.61 15.40
C THR A 892 -3.78 27.26 14.04
N MET A 893 -2.62 27.02 13.41
CA MET A 893 -2.31 27.47 12.04
C MET A 893 -1.98 26.27 11.15
N LYS A 894 -2.81 25.98 10.14
CA LYS A 894 -2.65 24.79 9.25
C LYS A 894 -2.34 23.49 10.04
N ASN A 895 -3.16 23.18 11.04
CA ASN A 895 -3.00 22.04 11.96
C ASN A 895 -1.72 22.05 12.83
N THR A 896 -0.87 23.08 12.73
CA THR A 896 0.21 23.36 13.69
C THR A 896 -0.41 23.92 14.97
N SER A 897 -0.04 23.37 16.13
CA SER A 897 -0.47 23.90 17.44
C SER A 897 0.56 24.87 17.99
N ILE A 898 0.12 26.04 18.45
CA ILE A 898 0.96 27.09 19.03
C ILE A 898 0.46 27.38 20.45
N VAL A 899 1.26 27.06 21.47
CA VAL A 899 0.96 27.37 22.87
C VAL A 899 1.71 28.66 23.26
N ARG A 900 0.96 29.70 23.66
CA ARG A 900 1.53 30.97 24.16
C ARG A 900 0.81 31.50 25.41
N THR A 901 1.52 32.27 26.23
CA THR A 901 0.86 33.16 27.20
C THR A 901 0.28 34.38 26.46
N PRO A 902 -0.89 34.91 26.86
CA PRO A 902 -1.44 36.13 26.27
C PRO A 902 -0.57 37.35 26.62
N GLY A 903 0.37 37.68 25.72
CA GLY A 903 1.35 38.75 25.88
C GLY A 903 0.86 40.12 25.43
N ILE A 904 1.43 41.17 26.02
CA ILE A 904 1.14 42.59 25.69
C ILE A 904 2.12 43.14 24.63
N ARG A 905 3.27 42.48 24.45
CA ARG A 905 4.32 42.88 23.51
C ARG A 905 4.04 42.35 22.09
N LYS A 906 4.63 43.03 21.11
CA LYS A 906 4.65 42.62 19.69
C LYS A 906 6.06 42.85 19.18
N ASN A 907 6.93 41.85 19.34
CA ASN A 907 8.30 41.97 18.87
C ASN A 907 8.32 41.81 17.33
N GLN A 908 9.41 42.25 16.68
CA GLN A 908 9.52 42.22 15.22
C GLN A 908 10.50 41.16 14.69
N ASN A 909 11.04 40.34 15.58
CA ASN A 909 12.05 39.34 15.26
C ASN A 909 11.76 38.04 16.03
N ALA A 910 12.24 36.92 15.52
CA ALA A 910 12.12 35.61 16.17
C ALA A 910 13.49 34.98 16.39
N ILE A 911 13.72 34.42 17.57
CA ILE A 911 14.78 33.43 17.80
C ILE A 911 14.13 32.06 17.76
N VAL A 912 14.69 31.13 16.98
CA VAL A 912 14.05 29.85 16.65
C VAL A 912 14.96 28.68 16.99
N TYR A 913 14.41 27.75 17.76
CA TYR A 913 14.95 26.43 18.02
C TYR A 913 14.05 25.39 17.36
N LEU A 914 14.67 24.37 16.75
CA LEU A 914 13.99 23.12 16.42
C LEU A 914 14.62 22.05 17.31
N ALA A 915 13.83 21.44 18.20
CA ALA A 915 14.33 20.54 19.22
C ALA A 915 13.54 19.23 19.28
N GLN A 916 14.22 18.20 19.77
CA GLN A 916 13.61 16.97 20.28
C GLN A 916 14.19 16.73 21.68
N LYS A 917 13.50 16.00 22.57
CA LYS A 917 14.06 15.55 23.85
C LYS A 917 15.11 14.46 23.64
N THR A 918 14.84 13.59 22.67
CA THR A 918 15.70 12.49 22.22
C THR A 918 15.93 12.64 20.72
N HIS A 919 17.17 12.94 20.31
CA HIS A 919 17.46 13.27 18.91
C HIS A 919 17.35 12.04 17.98
N SER A 920 16.42 12.10 17.04
CA SER A 920 16.05 11.03 16.09
C SER A 920 17.16 10.46 15.19
N SER A 921 18.37 11.02 15.25
CA SER A 921 19.54 10.53 14.49
C SER A 921 20.84 10.45 15.30
N TYR A 922 20.79 10.74 16.61
CA TYR A 922 21.94 10.67 17.53
C TYR A 922 21.48 9.97 18.81
N GLU A 923 21.48 8.63 18.78
CA GLU A 923 20.72 7.80 19.71
C GLU A 923 20.99 8.12 21.18
N GLY A 924 19.90 8.39 21.91
CA GLY A 924 19.91 8.72 23.34
C GLY A 924 20.62 10.03 23.72
N ARG A 925 20.97 10.92 22.77
CA ARG A 925 21.47 12.28 23.06
C ARG A 925 20.46 12.98 23.98
N ASP A 926 20.91 13.40 25.16
CA ASP A 926 20.09 14.23 26.07
C ASP A 926 19.97 15.63 25.49
N SER A 927 18.98 15.76 24.62
CA SER A 927 18.78 16.92 23.75
C SER A 927 17.92 17.96 24.47
N TYR A 928 17.13 17.52 25.45
CA TYR A 928 16.40 18.39 26.38
C TYR A 928 17.34 19.15 27.33
N SER A 929 18.33 18.48 27.96
CA SER A 929 19.33 19.18 28.78
C SER A 929 20.19 20.12 27.96
N ASN A 930 20.58 19.74 26.73
CA ASN A 930 21.27 20.64 25.81
C ASN A 930 20.45 21.90 25.52
N LEU A 931 19.16 21.76 25.14
CA LEU A 931 18.26 22.89 24.90
C LEU A 931 18.18 23.82 26.12
N LEU A 932 18.00 23.25 27.32
CA LEU A 932 17.95 24.03 28.56
C LEU A 932 19.24 24.83 28.80
N ILE A 933 20.42 24.23 28.57
CA ILE A 933 21.71 24.91 28.71
C ILE A 933 21.88 25.99 27.62
N SER A 934 21.51 25.70 26.38
CA SER A 934 21.52 26.65 25.26
C SER A 934 20.66 27.87 25.56
N MET A 935 19.40 27.67 25.99
CA MET A 935 18.48 28.76 26.31
C MET A 935 18.89 29.52 27.58
N GLN A 936 19.52 28.88 28.58
CA GLN A 936 20.12 29.56 29.73
C GLN A 936 21.27 30.48 29.30
N LEU A 937 22.13 30.02 28.39
CA LEU A 937 23.24 30.80 27.85
C LEU A 937 22.76 31.95 26.96
N LEU A 938 21.85 31.69 26.01
CA LEU A 938 21.17 32.72 25.22
C LEU A 938 20.53 33.80 26.12
N LYS A 939 19.87 33.38 27.20
CA LYS A 939 19.30 34.31 28.17
C LYS A 939 20.37 35.19 28.82
N LYS A 940 21.36 34.56 29.47
CA LYS A 940 22.45 35.20 30.20
C LYS A 940 23.31 36.13 29.33
N HIS A 941 23.46 35.81 28.05
CA HIS A 941 24.39 36.48 27.14
C HIS A 941 23.73 37.35 26.06
N TYR A 942 22.40 37.29 25.90
CA TYR A 942 21.64 38.15 24.99
C TYR A 942 20.34 38.69 25.58
N LEU A 943 19.39 37.84 26.01
CA LEU A 943 18.03 38.30 26.35
C LEU A 943 17.96 39.14 27.62
N ASP A 944 18.81 38.87 28.62
CA ASP A 944 18.86 39.67 29.87
C ASP A 944 19.45 41.07 29.65
N THR A 945 20.16 41.30 28.54
CA THR A 945 20.67 42.62 28.11
C THR A 945 19.82 43.26 27.02
N HIS A 946 19.03 42.48 26.27
CA HIS A 946 18.25 42.91 25.10
C HIS A 946 16.79 42.44 25.19
N ASP A 947 16.11 42.79 26.29
CA ASP A 947 14.70 42.45 26.53
C ASP A 947 13.76 43.12 25.53
N GLY A 948 12.76 42.37 25.03
CA GLY A 948 11.75 42.87 24.08
C GLY A 948 12.22 43.02 22.63
N THR A 949 13.33 42.39 22.25
CA THR A 949 13.92 42.49 20.90
C THR A 949 13.49 41.38 19.95
N ALA A 950 13.16 40.20 20.48
CA ALA A 950 12.60 39.06 19.75
C ALA A 950 11.68 38.21 20.63
N ASP A 951 10.76 37.50 19.97
CA ASP A 951 10.03 36.37 20.54
C ASP A 951 10.84 35.07 20.34
N VAL A 952 10.70 34.10 21.24
CA VAL A 952 11.46 32.84 21.26
C VAL A 952 10.54 31.68 20.92
N PHE A 953 10.83 30.98 19.82
CA PHE A 953 10.08 29.83 19.35
C PHE A 953 10.86 28.54 19.58
N VAL A 954 10.20 27.54 20.18
CA VAL A 954 10.67 26.16 20.26
C VAL A 954 9.72 25.30 19.43
N PHE A 955 10.18 24.93 18.23
CA PHE A 955 9.52 23.97 17.35
C PHE A 955 9.90 22.56 17.77
N HIS A 956 8.94 21.64 17.81
CA HIS A 956 9.18 20.24 18.19
C HIS A 956 8.23 19.27 17.47
N SER A 957 8.43 17.96 17.66
CA SER A 957 7.64 16.90 17.05
C SER A 957 6.89 16.09 18.11
N GLY A 958 5.93 16.73 18.80
CA GLY A 958 4.97 16.07 19.70
C GLY A 958 5.53 15.62 21.06
N ASP A 959 6.84 15.69 21.25
CA ASP A 959 7.57 15.16 22.39
C ASP A 959 7.74 16.14 23.57
N PHE A 960 7.52 17.44 23.35
CA PHE A 960 7.39 18.44 24.41
C PHE A 960 5.93 18.61 24.82
N THR A 961 5.70 18.76 26.13
CA THR A 961 4.38 18.93 26.75
C THR A 961 4.24 20.33 27.34
N GLU A 962 3.01 20.69 27.75
CA GLU A 962 2.77 21.89 28.55
C GLU A 962 3.61 21.93 29.84
N MET A 963 3.96 20.79 30.42
CA MET A 963 4.81 20.73 31.62
C MET A 963 6.24 21.17 31.31
N ASP A 964 6.80 20.73 30.18
CA ASP A 964 8.13 21.13 29.74
C ASP A 964 8.18 22.63 29.42
N TRP A 965 7.15 23.16 28.73
CA TRP A 965 7.05 24.60 28.46
C TRP A 965 6.90 25.42 29.75
N ASN A 966 6.16 24.96 30.76
CA ASN A 966 6.12 25.64 32.06
C ASN A 966 7.49 25.61 32.75
N VAL A 967 8.22 24.49 32.71
CA VAL A 967 9.61 24.39 33.24
C VAL A 967 10.54 25.38 32.52
N ILE A 968 10.50 25.44 31.19
CA ILE A 968 11.33 26.36 30.38
C ILE A 968 10.91 27.82 30.66
N GLN A 969 9.62 28.15 30.62
CA GLN A 969 9.13 29.51 30.84
C GLN A 969 9.48 30.02 32.23
N ASP A 970 9.29 29.24 33.28
CA ASP A 970 9.39 29.72 34.65
C ASP A 970 10.84 29.70 35.16
N SER A 971 11.67 28.73 34.74
CA SER A 971 13.10 28.71 35.06
C SER A 971 13.86 29.85 34.35
N LEU A 972 13.51 30.15 33.10
CA LEU A 972 14.14 31.20 32.28
C LEU A 972 13.41 32.54 32.34
N LYS A 973 12.23 32.59 32.96
CA LYS A 973 11.35 33.77 33.09
C LYS A 973 10.93 34.38 31.74
N LEU A 974 10.76 33.57 30.70
CA LEU A 974 10.45 33.98 29.31
C LEU A 974 8.94 34.22 29.08
N LYS A 975 8.20 34.62 30.12
CA LYS A 975 6.74 34.72 30.09
C LYS A 975 6.27 35.83 29.16
N GLY A 976 5.38 35.49 28.22
CA GLY A 976 4.85 36.42 27.22
C GLY A 976 5.75 36.66 26.00
N ILE A 977 6.87 35.92 25.87
CA ILE A 977 7.70 35.88 24.65
C ILE A 977 8.07 34.45 24.20
N LEU A 978 7.77 33.41 24.99
CA LEU A 978 8.05 32.01 24.64
C LEU A 978 6.85 31.32 23.98
N HIS A 979 7.07 30.80 22.78
CA HIS A 979 6.13 30.02 21.99
C HIS A 979 6.59 28.57 21.89
N LEU A 980 5.76 27.60 22.31
CA LEU A 980 5.93 26.20 21.93
C LEU A 980 5.11 25.92 20.67
N VAL A 981 5.70 25.26 19.69
CA VAL A 981 5.05 24.94 18.41
C VAL A 981 5.18 23.46 18.10
N ASP A 982 4.07 22.73 18.17
CA ASP A 982 4.02 21.33 17.76
C ASP A 982 3.85 21.24 16.24
N LEU A 983 4.87 20.69 15.58
CA LEU A 983 4.90 20.45 14.15
C LEU A 983 4.30 19.10 13.74
N THR A 984 3.97 18.19 14.67
CA THR A 984 3.61 16.77 14.37
C THR A 984 2.49 16.63 13.34
N ASN A 985 1.43 17.42 13.48
CA ASN A 985 0.27 17.42 12.59
C ASN A 985 0.31 18.53 11.52
N SER A 986 1.42 19.28 11.44
CA SER A 986 1.61 20.40 10.52
C SER A 986 1.99 19.94 9.13
N SER A 987 1.50 20.64 8.10
CA SER A 987 1.98 20.46 6.73
C SER A 987 3.50 20.64 6.59
N TYR A 988 4.09 21.52 7.41
CA TYR A 988 5.51 21.88 7.38
C TYR A 988 6.47 20.80 7.92
N TRP A 989 5.95 19.68 8.41
CA TRP A 989 6.76 18.57 8.93
C TRP A 989 6.39 17.23 8.28
N THR A 990 5.72 17.28 7.13
CA THR A 990 5.45 16.13 6.26
C THR A 990 6.43 16.09 5.09
N ARG A 991 6.50 14.99 4.34
CA ARG A 991 7.22 15.00 3.07
C ARG A 991 6.45 15.84 2.06
N PRO A 992 7.11 16.66 1.22
CA PRO A 992 6.46 17.32 0.09
C PRO A 992 5.73 16.33 -0.81
N ILE A 993 4.63 16.76 -1.45
CA ILE A 993 3.70 15.87 -2.17
C ILE A 993 4.41 15.05 -3.26
N HIS A 994 5.40 15.64 -3.93
CA HIS A 994 6.25 15.02 -4.95
C HIS A 994 7.33 14.05 -4.39
N HIS A 995 7.39 13.87 -3.07
CA HIS A 995 8.30 12.97 -2.33
C HIS A 995 7.60 12.04 -1.32
N LEU A 996 6.27 12.12 -1.16
CA LEU A 996 5.50 11.20 -0.31
C LEU A 996 5.83 9.73 -0.62
N ASN A 997 5.88 9.39 -1.91
CA ASN A 997 6.03 8.01 -2.39
C ASN A 997 7.50 7.55 -2.56
N ASP A 998 8.47 8.35 -2.12
CA ASP A 998 9.88 7.93 -2.19
C ASP A 998 10.17 6.85 -1.14
N ASN A 999 10.72 5.72 -1.55
CA ASN A 999 11.21 4.69 -0.64
C ASN A 999 12.48 5.18 0.10
N PRO A 1000 12.49 5.22 1.45
CA PRO A 1000 13.68 5.63 2.20
C PRO A 1000 14.91 4.75 2.00
N ALA A 1001 14.73 3.46 1.67
CA ALA A 1001 15.87 2.57 1.40
C ALA A 1001 16.69 3.00 0.15
N ASP A 1002 16.05 3.70 -0.81
CA ASP A 1002 16.72 4.28 -1.98
C ASP A 1002 17.45 5.61 -1.67
N TRP A 1003 17.29 6.16 -0.45
CA TRP A 1003 17.90 7.42 -0.07
C TRP A 1003 19.37 7.24 0.29
N PHE A 1004 20.21 8.13 -0.23
CA PHE A 1004 21.64 8.11 0.10
C PHE A 1004 21.87 8.16 1.62
N ALA A 1005 22.62 7.18 2.13
CA ALA A 1005 22.95 6.98 3.54
C ALA A 1005 21.71 6.93 4.47
N TRP A 1006 20.69 6.18 4.08
CA TRP A 1006 19.67 5.63 5.00
C TRP A 1006 20.20 4.39 5.73
N PRO A 1007 19.81 4.11 7.00
CA PRO A 1007 19.06 4.97 7.92
C PRO A 1007 19.93 6.02 8.64
N LEU A 1008 21.26 5.97 8.48
CA LEU A 1008 22.27 6.82 9.16
C LEU A 1008 21.88 8.30 9.23
N PHE A 1009 21.33 8.84 8.14
CA PHE A 1009 20.60 10.10 8.18
C PHE A 1009 19.11 9.81 8.05
N SER A 1010 18.40 9.93 9.17
CA SER A 1010 16.99 9.55 9.32
C SER A 1010 16.03 10.42 8.48
N GLU A 1011 14.74 10.10 8.51
CA GLU A 1011 13.73 10.96 7.89
C GLU A 1011 13.53 12.25 8.70
N GLY A 1012 13.62 12.21 10.03
CA GLY A 1012 13.60 13.40 10.88
C GLY A 1012 14.71 14.39 10.53
N TYR A 1013 15.92 13.87 10.26
CA TYR A 1013 17.05 14.69 9.80
C TYR A 1013 16.79 15.36 8.45
N ARG A 1014 16.13 14.65 7.51
CA ARG A 1014 15.80 15.18 6.18
C ARG A 1014 14.60 16.13 6.22
N ARG A 1015 13.66 15.95 7.17
CA ARG A 1015 12.59 16.91 7.48
C ARG A 1015 13.16 18.18 8.14
N MET A 1016 14.14 18.08 9.04
CA MET A 1016 14.88 19.23 9.57
C MET A 1016 15.55 20.04 8.46
N MET A 1017 16.24 19.37 7.54
CA MET A 1017 16.83 20.02 6.36
C MET A 1017 15.78 20.68 5.46
N HIS A 1018 14.61 20.07 5.28
CA HIS A 1018 13.53 20.67 4.51
C HIS A 1018 12.94 21.91 5.21
N TRP A 1019 12.62 21.79 6.50
CA TRP A 1019 12.05 22.84 7.34
C TRP A 1019 12.90 24.11 7.34
N PHE A 1020 14.19 24.01 7.64
CA PHE A 1020 15.05 25.19 7.69
C PHE A 1020 15.36 25.77 6.31
N ALA A 1021 15.44 24.96 5.26
CA ALA A 1021 15.71 25.45 3.90
C ALA A 1021 14.48 26.05 3.21
N ILE A 1022 13.28 25.51 3.45
CA ILE A 1022 12.07 25.76 2.65
C ILE A 1022 10.91 26.29 3.51
N ASP A 1023 10.45 25.53 4.51
CA ASP A 1023 9.15 25.79 5.16
C ASP A 1023 9.15 26.98 6.11
N ILE A 1024 10.26 27.22 6.83
CA ILE A 1024 10.33 28.24 7.88
C ILE A 1024 10.01 29.65 7.35
N TRP A 1025 10.35 29.93 6.10
CA TRP A 1025 10.04 31.20 5.43
C TRP A 1025 8.54 31.33 5.14
N GLU A 1026 7.87 30.25 4.72
CA GLU A 1026 6.43 30.24 4.52
C GLU A 1026 5.67 30.36 5.86
N TYR A 1027 6.16 29.67 6.91
CA TYR A 1027 5.59 29.71 8.26
C TYR A 1027 5.54 31.15 8.81
N PHE A 1028 6.66 31.87 8.84
CA PHE A 1028 6.69 33.25 9.33
C PHE A 1028 5.98 34.24 8.39
N SER A 1029 5.93 33.95 7.08
CA SER A 1029 5.13 34.73 6.12
C SER A 1029 3.64 34.66 6.45
N GLN A 1030 3.11 33.48 6.77
CA GLN A 1030 1.69 33.32 7.11
C GLN A 1030 1.33 33.89 8.48
N ILE A 1031 2.24 33.82 9.46
CA ILE A 1031 2.05 34.57 10.71
C ILE A 1031 2.00 36.07 10.42
N ASN A 1032 2.84 36.60 9.52
CA ASN A 1032 2.75 38.00 9.09
C ASN A 1032 1.43 38.34 8.39
N GLU A 1033 0.94 37.49 7.50
CA GLU A 1033 -0.37 37.68 6.84
C GLU A 1033 -1.53 37.69 7.84
N GLN A 1034 -1.50 36.83 8.86
CA GLN A 1034 -2.55 36.74 9.89
C GLN A 1034 -2.46 37.85 10.95
N GLU A 1035 -1.26 38.13 11.45
CA GLU A 1035 -1.04 39.03 12.60
C GLU A 1035 -0.80 40.50 12.22
N GLY A 1036 -0.73 40.82 10.92
CA GLY A 1036 -0.66 42.18 10.38
C GLY A 1036 0.76 42.71 10.15
N CYS A 1037 1.67 41.87 9.66
CA CYS A 1037 3.11 42.08 9.47
C CYS A 1037 3.86 42.43 10.77
N ARG A 1038 4.63 41.46 11.30
CA ARG A 1038 5.43 41.63 12.53
C ARG A 1038 6.88 41.18 12.35
N TYR A 1039 7.10 39.93 11.97
CA TYR A 1039 8.42 39.30 11.91
C TYR A 1039 9.19 39.72 10.66
N ARG A 1040 10.40 40.26 10.85
CA ARG A 1040 11.34 40.56 9.78
C ARG A 1040 12.61 39.70 9.85
N TYR A 1041 13.26 39.61 11.01
CA TYR A 1041 14.45 38.77 11.16
C TYR A 1041 14.17 37.48 11.94
N ILE A 1042 14.81 36.39 11.49
CA ILE A 1042 14.75 35.06 12.09
C ILE A 1042 16.19 34.66 12.48
N TRP A 1043 16.43 34.36 13.75
CA TRP A 1043 17.71 33.89 14.29
C TRP A 1043 17.60 32.41 14.69
N ARG A 1044 18.21 31.49 13.92
CA ARG A 1044 18.29 30.07 14.26
C ARG A 1044 19.39 29.78 15.28
N LEU A 1045 19.06 28.91 16.24
CA LEU A 1045 19.97 28.18 17.10
C LEU A 1045 19.51 26.71 17.16
N ASP A 1046 20.44 25.75 17.01
CA ASP A 1046 20.18 24.33 17.25
C ASP A 1046 20.23 24.01 18.75
N GLU A 1047 19.73 22.86 19.22
CA GLU A 1047 19.59 22.59 20.67
C GLU A 1047 20.93 22.50 21.42
N ASP A 1048 22.02 22.19 20.70
CA ASP A 1048 23.41 22.16 21.17
C ASP A 1048 24.22 23.43 20.82
N SER A 1049 23.53 24.53 20.49
CA SER A 1049 24.15 25.84 20.20
C SER A 1049 24.40 26.63 21.48
N PHE A 1050 25.66 26.76 21.91
CA PHE A 1050 26.03 27.42 23.16
C PHE A 1050 26.72 28.77 22.93
N ILE A 1051 26.14 29.85 23.47
CA ILE A 1051 26.66 31.22 23.42
C ILE A 1051 27.39 31.50 24.74
N HIS A 1052 28.73 31.44 24.74
CA HIS A 1052 29.52 31.45 25.98
C HIS A 1052 29.85 32.83 26.53
N SER A 1053 29.73 33.89 25.72
CA SER A 1053 30.12 35.25 26.10
C SER A 1053 29.05 36.29 25.73
N PRO A 1054 28.99 37.43 26.45
CA PRO A 1054 27.95 38.43 26.22
C PRO A 1054 28.02 39.04 24.82
N ILE A 1055 26.91 39.00 24.11
CA ILE A 1055 26.70 39.78 22.88
C ILE A 1055 26.31 41.19 23.35
N ARG A 1056 27.08 42.21 22.95
CA ARG A 1056 27.05 43.55 23.57
C ARG A 1056 26.17 44.57 22.81
N TYR A 1057 25.31 44.10 21.91
CA TYR A 1057 24.41 44.90 21.06
C TYR A 1057 23.22 44.04 20.61
N ASP A 1058 22.10 44.68 20.24
CA ASP A 1058 20.98 44.01 19.60
C ASP A 1058 21.37 43.56 18.18
N ILE A 1059 21.31 42.25 17.94
CA ILE A 1059 21.72 41.61 16.69
C ILE A 1059 20.77 41.95 15.54
N PHE A 1060 19.49 42.14 15.82
CA PHE A 1060 18.47 42.46 14.83
C PHE A 1060 18.51 43.93 14.41
N ASP A 1061 18.70 44.85 15.38
CA ASP A 1061 18.96 46.26 15.09
C ASP A 1061 20.29 46.43 14.33
N TYR A 1062 21.33 45.65 14.66
CA TYR A 1062 22.58 45.65 13.89
C TYR A 1062 22.37 45.16 12.45
N MET A 1063 21.71 44.02 12.25
CA MET A 1063 21.35 43.51 10.92
C MET A 1063 20.51 44.52 10.11
N SER A 1064 19.51 45.11 10.75
CA SER A 1064 18.58 46.08 10.15
C SER A 1064 19.29 47.38 9.74
N THR A 1065 20.07 47.98 10.65
CA THR A 1065 20.76 49.26 10.41
C THR A 1065 21.92 49.14 9.42
N GLN A 1066 22.60 47.99 9.36
CA GLN A 1066 23.64 47.73 8.36
C GLN A 1066 23.08 47.17 7.03
N GLN A 1067 21.76 46.96 6.94
CA GLN A 1067 21.06 46.41 5.78
C GLN A 1067 21.58 45.01 5.35
N PHE A 1068 21.97 44.19 6.34
CA PHE A 1068 22.33 42.79 6.13
C PHE A 1068 21.06 41.94 5.96
N VAL A 1069 21.11 41.01 5.00
CA VAL A 1069 20.04 40.02 4.75
C VAL A 1069 20.37 38.63 5.29
N TYR A 1070 21.65 38.36 5.57
CA TYR A 1070 22.09 37.12 6.19
C TYR A 1070 23.35 37.32 7.06
N GLY A 1071 23.31 36.86 8.29
CA GLY A 1071 24.40 36.82 9.25
C GLY A 1071 24.67 35.39 9.70
N PHE A 1072 25.93 34.98 9.84
CA PHE A 1072 26.31 33.61 10.21
C PHE A 1072 27.55 33.56 11.11
N ARG A 1073 27.91 32.35 11.58
CA ARG A 1073 29.02 32.17 12.54
C ARG A 1073 30.25 31.43 12.06
N MET A 1074 30.08 30.24 11.49
CA MET A 1074 31.18 29.38 11.01
C MET A 1074 30.92 28.97 9.57
N CYS A 1075 31.91 28.37 8.92
CA CYS A 1075 31.73 27.76 7.61
C CYS A 1075 32.20 26.29 7.62
N ALA A 1076 31.58 25.45 6.79
CA ALA A 1076 31.89 24.03 6.68
C ALA A 1076 31.91 23.59 5.22
N TYR A 1077 32.68 22.54 4.93
CA TYR A 1077 32.71 21.90 3.61
C TYR A 1077 31.77 20.70 3.58
N GLU A 1078 31.17 20.42 2.41
CA GLU A 1078 30.05 19.48 2.27
C GLU A 1078 30.06 18.80 0.89
N MET A 1079 29.43 17.62 0.79
CA MET A 1079 29.49 16.71 -0.35
C MET A 1079 29.10 17.33 -1.70
N LYS A 1080 29.78 16.88 -2.76
CA LYS A 1080 29.63 17.34 -4.16
C LYS A 1080 28.23 17.18 -4.79
N VAL A 1081 27.24 16.62 -4.09
CA VAL A 1081 25.85 16.46 -4.56
C VAL A 1081 25.17 17.81 -4.86
N THR A 1082 25.54 18.84 -4.11
CA THR A 1082 25.09 20.24 -4.22
C THR A 1082 25.36 20.86 -5.59
N GLN A 1083 26.53 20.57 -6.15
CA GLN A 1083 27.08 21.13 -7.39
C GLN A 1083 26.17 20.89 -8.61
N ARG A 1084 25.45 19.75 -8.60
CA ARG A 1084 24.49 19.39 -9.64
C ARG A 1084 23.26 20.31 -9.65
N MET A 1085 22.82 20.78 -8.48
CA MET A 1085 21.65 21.65 -8.35
C MET A 1085 21.91 23.04 -8.92
N TRP A 1086 23.06 23.64 -8.60
CA TRP A 1086 23.45 24.94 -9.15
C TRP A 1086 23.56 24.90 -10.69
N THR A 1087 24.14 23.83 -11.22
CA THR A 1087 24.24 23.57 -12.66
C THR A 1087 22.86 23.37 -13.33
N MET A 1088 21.90 22.79 -12.60
CA MET A 1088 20.54 22.54 -13.09
C MET A 1088 19.59 23.75 -12.97
N TRP A 1089 19.91 24.72 -12.11
CA TRP A 1089 19.26 26.04 -12.04
C TRP A 1089 19.73 26.92 -13.20
N THR A 1090 21.04 27.18 -13.28
CA THR A 1090 21.64 28.09 -14.28
C THR A 1090 21.40 27.65 -15.72
N LYS A 1091 21.26 26.35 -16.00
CA LYS A 1091 20.85 25.85 -17.33
C LYS A 1091 19.38 26.03 -17.68
N ARG A 1092 18.49 26.18 -16.68
CA ARG A 1092 17.06 26.46 -16.88
C ARG A 1092 16.76 27.96 -16.87
N HIS A 1093 17.61 28.74 -16.21
CA HIS A 1093 17.52 30.18 -16.08
C HIS A 1093 18.78 30.87 -16.63
N PRO A 1094 19.07 30.77 -17.95
CA PRO A 1094 20.22 31.43 -18.56
C PRO A 1094 20.16 32.97 -18.50
N GLU A 1095 18.97 33.53 -18.25
CA GLU A 1095 18.74 34.95 -17.96
C GLU A 1095 19.23 35.36 -16.56
N PHE A 1096 19.28 34.42 -15.61
CA PHE A 1096 19.66 34.70 -14.23
C PHE A 1096 21.18 34.90 -14.10
N LYS A 1097 21.56 36.02 -13.47
CA LYS A 1097 22.96 36.35 -13.16
C LYS A 1097 23.16 36.39 -11.65
N ALA A 1098 23.96 35.47 -11.15
CA ALA A 1098 24.34 35.42 -9.74
C ALA A 1098 25.16 36.66 -9.34
N GLN A 1099 24.94 37.15 -8.12
CA GLN A 1099 25.68 38.27 -7.53
C GLN A 1099 27.18 37.98 -7.37
N ARG A 1100 27.57 36.70 -7.27
CA ARG A 1100 28.93 36.21 -7.39
C ARG A 1100 28.97 34.79 -7.97
N PRO A 1101 30.10 34.31 -8.51
CA PRO A 1101 30.25 32.91 -8.88
C PRO A 1101 30.02 32.00 -7.67
N ILE A 1102 29.33 30.88 -7.88
CA ILE A 1102 29.21 29.79 -6.90
C ILE A 1102 30.27 28.77 -7.27
N ASP A 1103 31.38 28.76 -6.53
CA ASP A 1103 32.42 27.75 -6.69
C ASP A 1103 31.98 26.43 -6.04
N LEU A 1104 32.49 25.33 -6.56
CA LEU A 1104 32.14 23.97 -6.20
C LEU A 1104 33.01 23.45 -5.03
N GLU A 1105 34.08 24.17 -4.69
CA GLU A 1105 35.00 23.88 -3.56
C GLU A 1105 34.95 24.96 -2.45
N MET A 1106 33.98 25.89 -2.50
CA MET A 1106 33.85 26.95 -1.49
C MET A 1106 33.25 26.48 -0.16
N CYS A 1107 33.63 27.15 0.93
CA CYS A 1107 33.09 26.91 2.26
C CYS A 1107 31.61 27.38 2.34
N GLY A 1108 30.72 26.46 2.75
CA GLY A 1108 29.30 26.75 2.96
C GLY A 1108 29.03 27.41 4.30
N ILE A 1109 27.96 28.21 4.37
CA ILE A 1109 27.46 28.85 5.59
C ILE A 1109 27.02 27.76 6.58
N TYR A 1110 27.78 27.53 7.66
CA TYR A 1110 27.40 26.54 8.68
C TYR A 1110 26.26 27.14 9.51
N ASN A 1111 25.04 26.62 9.31
CA ASN A 1111 23.80 27.35 9.56
C ASN A 1111 23.02 26.87 10.79
N ASN A 1112 23.62 26.06 11.67
CA ASN A 1112 23.17 25.90 13.08
C ASN A 1112 22.96 27.25 13.78
N PHE A 1113 23.77 28.24 13.39
CA PHE A 1113 23.58 29.64 13.67
C PHE A 1113 23.33 30.40 12.37
N PHE A 1114 22.18 31.09 12.28
CA PHE A 1114 22.00 32.16 11.30
C PHE A 1114 21.13 33.28 11.83
N VAL A 1115 21.25 34.47 11.26
CA VAL A 1115 20.28 35.58 11.40
C VAL A 1115 19.89 36.02 9.99
N ALA A 1116 18.62 35.90 9.61
CA ALA A 1116 18.16 36.03 8.23
C ALA A 1116 16.99 37.01 8.08
N ASP A 1117 17.01 37.85 7.05
CA ASP A 1117 15.88 38.72 6.69
C ASP A 1117 14.83 37.93 5.88
N LEU A 1118 13.61 37.84 6.42
CA LEU A 1118 12.49 37.15 5.80
C LEU A 1118 12.10 37.75 4.44
N GLU A 1119 12.25 39.07 4.26
CA GLU A 1119 11.97 39.73 2.97
C GLU A 1119 12.93 39.27 1.86
N PHE A 1120 14.14 38.82 2.22
CA PHE A 1120 15.10 38.28 1.25
C PHE A 1120 14.70 36.86 0.79
N PHE A 1121 14.33 35.97 1.70
CA PHE A 1121 13.96 34.59 1.35
C PHE A 1121 12.59 34.49 0.66
N THR A 1122 11.67 35.40 0.99
CA THR A 1122 10.35 35.50 0.34
C THR A 1122 10.37 36.24 -1.00
N ARG A 1123 11.47 36.95 -1.32
CA ARG A 1123 11.64 37.66 -2.60
C ARG A 1123 11.37 36.72 -3.79
N PRO A 1124 10.60 37.13 -4.82
CA PRO A 1124 10.06 36.18 -5.80
C PRO A 1124 11.09 35.31 -6.53
N ASP A 1125 12.29 35.83 -6.78
CA ASP A 1125 13.42 35.15 -7.40
C ASP A 1125 14.09 34.13 -6.45
N VAL A 1126 14.33 34.50 -5.19
CA VAL A 1126 14.87 33.59 -4.16
C VAL A 1126 13.88 32.48 -3.85
N ALA A 1127 12.60 32.82 -3.67
CA ALA A 1127 11.53 31.85 -3.45
C ALA A 1127 11.32 30.93 -4.69
N GLN A 1128 11.60 31.41 -5.91
CA GLN A 1128 11.59 30.56 -7.11
C GLN A 1128 12.75 29.56 -7.11
N PHE A 1129 13.94 29.96 -6.66
CA PHE A 1129 15.08 29.06 -6.48
C PHE A 1129 14.81 27.98 -5.42
N LEU A 1130 14.27 28.35 -4.26
CA LEU A 1130 13.94 27.38 -3.21
C LEU A 1130 12.89 26.36 -3.68
N ARG A 1131 11.80 26.81 -4.32
CA ARG A 1131 10.79 25.93 -4.94
C ARG A 1131 11.36 25.08 -6.09
N PHE A 1132 12.42 25.51 -6.75
CA PHE A 1132 13.12 24.68 -7.73
C PHE A 1132 13.92 23.55 -7.04
N ILE A 1133 14.64 23.87 -5.96
CA ILE A 1133 15.45 22.92 -5.18
C ILE A 1133 14.57 21.83 -4.55
N ASP A 1134 13.51 22.21 -3.83
CA ASP A 1134 12.50 21.30 -3.27
C ASP A 1134 12.03 20.29 -4.33
N ARG A 1135 11.56 20.79 -5.49
CA ARG A 1135 11.07 19.97 -6.61
C ARG A 1135 12.08 18.99 -7.23
N GLN A 1136 13.36 19.01 -6.83
CA GLN A 1136 14.31 17.97 -7.26
C GLN A 1136 14.37 16.78 -6.29
N GLY A 1137 13.86 16.90 -5.06
CA GLY A 1137 13.86 15.84 -4.05
C GLY A 1137 15.22 15.46 -3.49
N HIS A 1138 16.25 16.26 -3.77
CA HIS A 1138 17.61 15.90 -3.40
C HIS A 1138 17.86 16.06 -1.88
N ILE A 1139 17.03 16.81 -1.17
CA ILE A 1139 16.99 16.86 0.31
C ILE A 1139 16.78 15.44 0.85
N TYR A 1140 15.66 14.81 0.48
CA TYR A 1140 15.32 13.44 0.87
C TYR A 1140 16.25 12.41 0.20
N ARG A 1141 16.23 12.30 -1.14
CA ARG A 1141 16.91 11.21 -1.88
C ARG A 1141 18.44 11.25 -1.79
N ARG A 1142 19.04 12.42 -1.56
CA ARG A 1142 20.50 12.64 -1.70
C ARG A 1142 21.18 13.34 -0.51
N ARG A 1143 20.46 13.64 0.59
CA ARG A 1143 20.95 14.45 1.73
C ARG A 1143 21.54 15.79 1.28
N LEU A 1144 20.79 16.51 0.44
CA LEU A 1144 21.12 17.90 0.10
C LEU A 1144 20.86 18.80 1.31
N GLY A 1145 21.90 19.08 2.09
CA GLY A 1145 21.81 19.87 3.31
C GLY A 1145 21.36 21.32 3.09
N ASP A 1146 20.51 21.78 3.99
CA ASP A 1146 20.05 23.16 4.16
C ASP A 1146 21.20 24.16 4.21
N LEU A 1147 22.30 23.83 4.89
CA LEU A 1147 23.60 24.50 4.89
C LEU A 1147 24.00 25.00 3.48
N MET A 1148 23.94 24.10 2.50
CA MET A 1148 24.36 24.39 1.13
C MET A 1148 23.24 24.96 0.26
N ILE A 1149 21.97 24.74 0.61
CA ILE A 1149 20.82 25.43 -0.03
C ILE A 1149 20.86 26.92 0.34
N HIS A 1150 21.05 27.24 1.62
CA HIS A 1150 21.27 28.60 2.13
C HIS A 1150 22.50 29.23 1.48
N SER A 1151 23.62 28.49 1.41
CA SER A 1151 24.84 28.97 0.74
C SER A 1151 24.56 29.36 -0.71
N MET A 1152 23.88 28.52 -1.51
CA MET A 1152 23.52 28.88 -2.89
C MET A 1152 22.56 30.07 -2.96
N ALA A 1153 21.51 30.10 -2.14
CA ALA A 1153 20.51 31.17 -2.14
C ALA A 1153 21.12 32.52 -1.74
N VAL A 1154 21.81 32.58 -0.59
CA VAL A 1154 22.44 33.80 -0.08
C VAL A 1154 23.54 34.27 -1.04
N TYR A 1155 24.47 33.39 -1.43
CA TYR A 1155 25.63 33.79 -2.23
C TYR A 1155 25.26 34.21 -3.67
N ALA A 1156 24.23 33.61 -4.28
CA ALA A 1156 23.85 33.95 -5.65
C ALA A 1156 22.85 35.12 -5.74
N PHE A 1157 22.02 35.36 -4.72
CA PHE A 1157 20.92 36.32 -4.80
C PHE A 1157 21.12 37.57 -3.91
N ALA A 1158 22.03 37.55 -2.94
CA ALA A 1158 22.42 38.72 -2.14
C ALA A 1158 23.75 39.34 -2.63
N PRO A 1159 23.85 40.68 -2.73
CA PRO A 1159 25.13 41.37 -2.88
C PRO A 1159 26.09 40.98 -1.74
N PRO A 1160 27.40 40.78 -1.99
CA PRO A 1160 28.35 40.36 -0.96
C PRO A 1160 28.42 41.26 0.29
N GLN A 1161 28.03 42.52 0.16
CA GLN A 1161 28.00 43.52 1.23
C GLN A 1161 26.80 43.35 2.18
N GLN A 1162 25.74 42.64 1.77
CA GLN A 1162 24.58 42.35 2.62
C GLN A 1162 24.72 41.03 3.40
N ILE A 1163 25.90 40.40 3.38
CA ILE A 1163 26.22 39.14 4.04
C ILE A 1163 27.25 39.40 5.15
N HIS A 1164 26.85 39.18 6.40
CA HIS A 1164 27.70 39.37 7.58
C HIS A 1164 28.18 38.04 8.17
N ARG A 1165 29.33 38.05 8.84
CA ARG A 1165 29.75 36.94 9.72
C ARG A 1165 30.19 37.51 11.06
N PHE A 1166 29.47 37.10 12.11
CA PHE A 1166 29.74 37.45 13.49
C PHE A 1166 31.00 36.73 13.99
N LEU A 1167 31.81 37.40 14.80
CA LEU A 1167 33.14 36.94 15.25
C LEU A 1167 33.49 37.42 16.68
N ASP A 1168 32.58 38.16 17.29
CA ASP A 1168 32.77 39.04 18.44
C ASP A 1168 32.54 38.33 19.79
N PHE A 1169 31.55 37.45 19.88
CA PHE A 1169 31.30 36.57 21.02
C PHE A 1169 31.98 35.21 20.86
N THR A 1170 31.95 34.31 21.85
CA THR A 1170 32.35 32.90 21.73
C THR A 1170 31.14 32.00 21.52
N TYR A 1171 31.24 31.02 20.61
CA TYR A 1171 30.13 30.12 20.22
C TYR A 1171 30.62 28.69 20.02
N GLU A 1172 29.84 27.72 20.50
CA GLU A 1172 30.06 26.28 20.41
C GLU A 1172 28.82 25.59 19.80
N HIS A 1173 29.06 24.62 18.91
CA HIS A 1173 28.08 23.65 18.43
C HIS A 1173 28.87 22.42 17.94
N GLY A 1174 28.53 21.22 18.41
CA GLY A 1174 29.33 20.03 18.10
C GLY A 1174 28.66 18.68 18.38
N THR A 1175 29.00 17.71 17.53
CA THR A 1175 28.50 16.33 17.60
C THR A 1175 29.53 15.43 18.25
N VAL A 1176 29.16 14.84 19.40
CA VAL A 1176 29.99 13.95 20.21
C VAL A 1176 29.55 12.50 20.02
N ASN A 1177 30.50 11.60 19.70
CA ASN A 1177 30.29 10.16 19.67
C ASN A 1177 30.13 9.63 21.10
N ARG A 1178 29.21 8.67 21.27
CA ARG A 1178 28.74 8.22 22.58
C ARG A 1178 29.45 6.95 23.05
N THR A 1179 30.13 6.23 22.15
CA THR A 1179 30.93 5.04 22.46
C THR A 1179 32.29 5.38 23.07
N ASP A 1180 32.89 6.51 22.68
CA ASP A 1180 34.22 6.97 23.09
C ASP A 1180 34.22 8.34 23.82
N GLY A 1181 33.10 9.08 23.78
CA GLY A 1181 32.97 10.42 24.34
C GLY A 1181 33.58 11.54 23.47
N CYS A 1182 33.98 11.25 22.22
CA CYS A 1182 34.81 12.13 21.42
C CYS A 1182 34.05 13.04 20.44
N LEU A 1183 34.53 14.27 20.28
CA LEU A 1183 34.02 15.21 19.28
C LEU A 1183 34.34 14.71 17.86
N VAL A 1184 33.30 14.59 17.01
CA VAL A 1184 33.39 14.07 15.63
C VAL A 1184 33.25 15.18 14.59
N TRP A 1185 32.34 16.12 14.84
CA TRP A 1185 32.01 17.24 13.95
C TRP A 1185 31.70 18.50 14.76
N GLY A 1186 31.90 19.67 14.15
CA GLY A 1186 31.69 20.95 14.80
C GLY A 1186 32.81 21.30 15.77
N GLY A 1187 32.54 22.17 16.74
CA GLY A 1187 33.54 22.69 17.67
C GLY A 1187 33.15 24.02 18.33
N ILE A 1188 34.16 24.72 18.83
CA ILE A 1188 34.05 26.05 19.46
C ILE A 1188 34.93 27.07 18.74
N GLN A 1189 34.43 28.30 18.58
CA GLN A 1189 35.15 29.44 18.00
C GLN A 1189 35.11 30.64 18.94
N ALA A 1190 36.30 31.14 19.28
CA ALA A 1190 36.51 32.28 20.18
C ALA A 1190 35.91 33.58 19.64
N GLY A 1191 35.51 34.46 20.56
CA GLY A 1191 35.15 35.85 20.27
C GLY A 1191 36.32 36.82 20.38
N TYR A 1192 36.37 37.79 19.47
CA TYR A 1192 37.38 38.85 19.55
C TYR A 1192 37.08 39.92 20.61
N ASP A 1193 35.81 40.05 21.03
CA ASP A 1193 35.35 40.91 22.14
C ASP A 1193 34.91 40.04 23.35
N ASP A 1194 35.42 38.80 23.47
CA ASP A 1194 35.25 37.93 24.64
C ASP A 1194 36.53 37.86 25.49
N ASP A 1195 36.50 38.55 26.62
CA ASP A 1195 37.60 38.63 27.58
C ASP A 1195 37.99 37.28 28.22
N HIS A 1196 37.14 36.24 28.12
CA HIS A 1196 37.35 34.93 28.74
C HIS A 1196 37.58 33.79 27.73
N ALA A 1197 37.59 34.07 26.42
CA ALA A 1197 37.59 33.05 25.37
C ALA A 1197 38.71 32.02 25.51
N ALA A 1198 39.91 32.44 25.95
CA ALA A 1198 41.05 31.55 26.17
C ALA A 1198 40.79 30.49 27.26
N GLU A 1199 40.04 30.84 28.32
CA GLU A 1199 39.65 29.89 29.36
C GLU A 1199 38.58 28.92 28.84
N THR A 1200 37.52 29.44 28.19
CA THR A 1200 36.45 28.61 27.61
C THR A 1200 36.98 27.63 26.57
N LEU A 1201 37.89 28.07 25.69
CA LEU A 1201 38.52 27.18 24.72
C LEU A 1201 39.49 26.19 25.36
N SER A 1202 40.19 26.53 26.45
CA SER A 1202 40.95 25.54 27.22
C SER A 1202 40.02 24.48 27.79
N GLN A 1203 38.96 24.87 28.49
CA GLN A 1203 37.99 23.93 29.09
C GLN A 1203 37.34 22.99 28.04
N PHE A 1204 37.12 23.47 26.81
CA PHE A 1204 36.66 22.64 25.69
C PHE A 1204 37.76 21.73 25.14
N TYR A 1205 38.99 22.23 24.98
CA TYR A 1205 40.13 21.45 24.52
C TYR A 1205 40.57 20.39 25.55
N ASP A 1206 40.51 20.68 26.84
CA ASP A 1206 40.81 19.73 27.91
C ASP A 1206 39.76 18.60 27.96
N ARG A 1207 38.54 18.86 27.48
CA ARG A 1207 37.45 17.87 27.35
C ARG A 1207 37.60 16.94 26.14
N TYR A 1208 38.10 17.43 25.01
CA TYR A 1208 38.11 16.69 23.72
C TYR A 1208 39.48 16.54 23.02
N GLY A 1209 40.54 17.20 23.50
CA GLY A 1209 41.83 17.31 22.80
C GLY A 1209 42.64 16.01 22.67
N ASN A 1210 42.25 14.96 23.40
CA ASN A 1210 42.80 13.61 23.24
C ASN A 1210 42.11 12.79 22.11
N CYS A 1211 41.07 13.34 21.48
CA CYS A 1211 40.26 12.63 20.50
C CYS A 1211 40.83 12.69 19.07
N SER A 1212 40.78 11.55 18.39
CA SER A 1212 41.27 11.43 17.01
C SER A 1212 40.48 12.32 16.05
N GLY A 1213 41.14 13.35 15.51
CA GLY A 1213 40.55 14.27 14.53
C GLY A 1213 40.24 15.67 15.07
N VAL A 1214 40.25 15.87 16.40
CA VAL A 1214 40.15 17.20 17.01
C VAL A 1214 41.43 17.99 16.71
N ARG A 1215 41.27 19.26 16.33
CA ARG A 1215 42.38 20.18 16.04
C ARG A 1215 42.11 21.55 16.63
N ALA A 1216 43.07 22.07 17.40
CA ALA A 1216 43.15 23.51 17.63
C ALA A 1216 43.71 24.19 16.37
N SER A 1217 42.94 25.10 15.80
CA SER A 1217 43.30 25.94 14.67
C SER A 1217 43.36 27.41 15.08
N TYR A 1218 44.15 28.18 14.34
CA TYR A 1218 44.25 29.63 14.46
C TYR A 1218 43.88 30.22 13.10
N LEU A 1219 42.92 31.15 13.09
CA LEU A 1219 42.49 31.86 11.90
C LEU A 1219 43.12 33.25 11.90
N GLY A 1220 43.98 33.49 10.91
CA GLY A 1220 44.59 34.80 10.67
C GLY A 1220 43.75 35.66 9.72
N VAL A 1221 44.20 36.89 9.51
CA VAL A 1221 43.52 37.86 8.63
C VAL A 1221 43.38 37.38 7.18
N SER A 1222 44.28 36.49 6.74
CA SER A 1222 44.28 35.83 5.42
C SER A 1222 43.26 34.70 5.26
N ASP A 1223 42.74 34.16 6.37
CA ASP A 1223 41.75 33.07 6.37
C ASP A 1223 40.31 33.64 6.36
N LEU A 1224 40.18 34.98 6.37
CA LEU A 1224 38.92 35.72 6.49
C LEU A 1224 38.42 36.23 5.12
N SER A 1225 37.38 35.57 4.58
CA SER A 1225 36.82 35.79 3.23
C SER A 1225 36.41 37.24 2.85
N PRO A 1226 36.22 37.58 1.56
CA PRO A 1226 36.06 38.97 1.10
C PRO A 1226 34.89 39.79 1.68
N SER A 1227 33.90 39.19 2.36
CA SER A 1227 32.81 39.90 3.04
C SER A 1227 33.28 40.81 4.17
N TYR A 1228 34.47 40.58 4.76
CA TYR A 1228 35.03 41.43 5.82
C TYR A 1228 35.62 42.76 5.34
N SER A 1229 35.20 43.30 4.20
CA SER A 1229 35.61 44.65 3.73
C SER A 1229 35.19 45.77 4.70
N HIS A 1230 34.16 45.52 5.50
CA HIS A 1230 33.64 46.44 6.52
C HIS A 1230 34.49 46.50 7.82
N VAL A 1231 35.33 45.49 8.09
CA VAL A 1231 36.19 45.48 9.29
C VAL A 1231 37.44 46.32 9.03
N SER A 1232 37.68 47.34 9.85
CA SER A 1232 38.82 48.24 9.69
C SER A 1232 40.15 47.49 9.75
N THR A 1233 41.17 47.96 9.00
CA THR A 1233 42.51 47.37 8.99
C THR A 1233 43.14 47.29 10.40
N SER A 1234 42.76 48.22 11.29
CA SER A 1234 43.20 48.23 12.70
C SER A 1234 42.47 47.22 13.60
N LYS A 1235 41.20 46.86 13.32
CA LYS A 1235 40.55 45.69 13.95
C LYS A 1235 41.08 44.39 13.35
N LYS A 1236 41.27 44.31 12.03
CA LYS A 1236 41.87 43.14 11.34
C LYS A 1236 43.22 42.76 11.92
N ALA A 1237 44.13 43.71 12.11
CA ALA A 1237 45.45 43.46 12.72
C ALA A 1237 45.42 43.00 14.21
N ARG A 1238 44.23 42.82 14.80
CA ARG A 1238 44.01 42.31 16.17
C ARG A 1238 43.03 41.13 16.23
N LEU A 1239 42.50 40.67 15.09
CA LEU A 1239 41.61 39.52 15.00
C LEU A 1239 42.44 38.23 15.09
N SER A 1240 42.62 37.75 16.32
CA SER A 1240 43.22 36.46 16.66
C SER A 1240 42.11 35.48 17.06
N LEU A 1241 41.58 34.75 16.08
CA LEU A 1241 40.46 33.84 16.31
C LEU A 1241 40.96 32.40 16.48
N PHE A 1242 40.98 31.96 17.73
CA PHE A 1242 41.23 30.56 18.08
C PHE A 1242 39.97 29.74 17.84
N THR A 1243 40.12 28.54 17.30
CA THR A 1243 39.03 27.61 17.01
C THR A 1243 39.48 26.20 17.38
N VAL A 1244 38.58 25.38 17.94
CA VAL A 1244 38.83 23.97 18.24
C VAL A 1244 37.71 23.15 17.62
N THR A 1245 38.01 22.44 16.54
CA THR A 1245 37.01 21.71 15.73
C THR A 1245 37.42 20.27 15.46
N ALA A 1246 36.43 19.45 15.07
CA ALA A 1246 36.61 18.14 14.45
C ALA A 1246 35.91 18.09 13.07
N GLY A 1247 36.42 17.26 12.18
CA GLY A 1247 35.95 17.14 10.80
C GLY A 1247 36.43 18.28 9.88
N GLU A 1248 35.81 18.42 8.71
CA GLU A 1248 36.12 19.46 7.70
C GLU A 1248 35.40 20.80 7.99
N VAL A 1249 35.47 21.25 9.26
CA VAL A 1249 34.95 22.56 9.71
C VAL A 1249 36.13 23.54 9.86
N GLU A 1250 36.16 24.54 8.98
CA GLU A 1250 37.12 25.66 8.94
C GLU A 1250 38.61 25.27 9.12
N LEU A 1251 39.15 24.56 8.12
CA LEU A 1251 40.55 24.13 8.07
C LEU A 1251 41.51 25.25 7.60
N PRO A 1252 42.64 25.50 8.31
CA PRO A 1252 43.72 26.34 7.80
C PRO A 1252 44.27 25.85 6.45
N ALA A 1253 44.61 26.80 5.58
CA ALA A 1253 44.97 26.65 4.16
C ALA A 1253 45.55 25.29 3.73
N GLY A 1254 44.86 24.57 2.82
CA GLY A 1254 45.39 23.32 2.27
C GLY A 1254 44.72 22.73 1.02
N LYS A 1255 43.38 22.73 0.91
CA LYS A 1255 42.71 21.98 -0.19
C LYS A 1255 41.29 22.41 -0.59
N GLY A 1256 40.92 23.67 -0.37
CA GLY A 1256 39.72 24.29 -0.94
C GLY A 1256 40.04 25.68 -1.47
N MET A 1257 39.96 25.86 -2.78
CA MET A 1257 40.06 27.17 -3.44
C MET A 1257 38.65 27.75 -3.61
N LEU A 1258 38.38 29.06 -3.61
CA LEU A 1258 39.17 30.29 -3.33
C LEU A 1258 38.13 31.37 -2.91
N SER A 1259 38.41 32.64 -2.60
CA SER A 1259 39.64 33.45 -2.51
C SER A 1259 39.41 34.56 -1.46
N GLY A 1260 40.48 35.04 -0.82
CA GLY A 1260 40.52 36.15 0.13
C GLY A 1260 41.91 36.73 0.24
#